data_AF-A0A2R2MTU9-F1
#
_entry.id   AF-A0A2R2MTU9-F1
#
_cell.length_a   1.000
_cell.length_b   1.000
_cell.length_c   1.000
_cell.angle_alpha   90.00
_cell.angle_beta   90.00
_cell.angle_gamma   90.00
#
_symmetry.space_group_name_H-M   'P 1'
#
loop_
_entity.id
_entity.type
_entity.pdbx_description
1 polymer ?
#
loop_
_entity_poly.entity_id
_entity_poly.type
_entity_poly.pdbx_seq_one_letter_code
_entity_poly.pdbx_strand_id
1 'polypeptide(L)'
;MQDDPVFDSYHQLNQTFRWVSNFRVGPHRNVSAYRSMHRERKYDDFTNLRVHLTFPNTVDFDQFLRSDPLNARQQLIGQLQNEVMAVFRPEVAATIADIWMEQNFIPFTISKSLDSDVNLVEEFYRLQEKVNNSQVSVHLGPAGTVTASAASYQGTFELLCPRKCSDGVDKMSCMTIPGCDWSDYDKNKTCQNNALLAESIVTKVFFPCADFTSLPQDERTQVLSNFRNQLYGHLPNVSAKALHSFKFEENSADIIQFTLQGTMRDPTLNKTYSRLEELFHWQRGFTVGPDTNRAKYRARNPEDFTNIRMKLVYNGTNFDNEFGQSLTARQQFTSEIRRSLSVAISNPDVTATLDNFWMEKDYIPFTFSKPVDSPVSLLHLVDNVRAAIQAEVLRVIEAKKFVPPKVEWFGSFHELCPKDCSEGGNSSSCDQIPGCDWGDYDVPPICSNNSYLVERKNVTVFFPCMDLGSLSLKEAEEIRENFQASIRALLPNVSSKAIHSFMFNLPRSLSFILQGTMQDPPVVESLGILQRGLQSNFAVGPNSDPNKYTATTSDGFTMVHVKFSFKNADLVNVLKKNPLTARQEVEQSVHTIVDMVLNKTIANRVQDIRIDQRHISFAITKPPGSPLDLMDHAKRLEAEVGVGSIHVTIEGVNRVPTGVSVTGSNQDICPITCSERYKM
;
A
#
# COMPACT_ATOMS: atom_id res chain seq x y z
N MET A 1 51.84 -46.55 85.44
CA MET A 1 51.05 -45.93 84.36
C MET A 1 49.63 -45.90 84.86
N GLN A 2 49.19 -44.74 85.38
CA GLN A 2 47.82 -44.52 85.82
C GLN A 2 47.02 -44.06 84.62
N ASP A 3 45.91 -44.74 84.35
CA ASP A 3 44.91 -44.37 83.36
C ASP A 3 44.34 -43.00 83.73
N ASP A 4 44.59 -42.00 82.89
CA ASP A 4 44.09 -40.64 83.07
C ASP A 4 42.61 -40.62 82.66
N PRO A 5 41.65 -40.43 83.60
CA PRO A 5 40.21 -40.51 83.33
C PRO A 5 39.74 -39.48 82.30
N VAL A 6 40.52 -38.42 82.10
CA VAL A 6 40.26 -37.36 81.12
C VAL A 6 40.49 -37.87 79.69
N PHE A 7 41.45 -38.77 79.48
CA PHE A 7 41.80 -39.32 78.17
C PHE A 7 40.72 -40.30 77.67
N ASP A 8 40.20 -41.14 78.55
CA ASP A 8 39.09 -42.06 78.25
C ASP A 8 37.77 -41.32 78.02
N SER A 9 37.48 -40.29 78.82
CA SER A 9 36.28 -39.46 78.65
C SER A 9 36.31 -38.67 77.34
N TYR A 10 37.48 -38.16 76.94
CA TYR A 10 37.67 -37.52 75.63
C TYR A 10 37.43 -38.52 74.48
N HIS A 11 37.98 -39.72 74.57
CA HIS A 11 37.77 -40.77 73.55
C HIS A 11 36.32 -41.25 73.50
N GLN A 12 35.64 -41.41 74.63
CA GLN A 12 34.22 -41.75 74.69
C GLN A 12 33.32 -40.64 74.15
N LEU A 13 33.58 -39.38 74.49
CA LEU A 13 32.85 -38.24 73.94
C LEU A 13 33.08 -38.14 72.43
N ASN A 14 34.33 -38.24 71.99
CA ASN A 14 34.67 -38.22 70.56
C ASN A 14 34.00 -39.40 69.83
N GLN A 15 34.00 -40.61 70.40
CA GLN A 15 33.24 -41.75 69.87
C GLN A 15 31.73 -41.48 69.88
N THR A 16 31.16 -40.92 70.94
CA THR A 16 29.72 -40.61 71.03
C THR A 16 29.32 -39.57 69.98
N PHE A 17 30.09 -38.48 69.81
CA PHE A 17 29.88 -37.50 68.75
C PHE A 17 30.12 -38.06 67.35
N ARG A 18 31.05 -39.01 67.19
CA ARG A 18 31.28 -39.74 65.93
C ARG A 18 30.12 -40.68 65.56
N TRP A 19 29.41 -41.23 66.54
CA TRP A 19 28.34 -42.23 66.34
C TRP A 19 26.91 -41.68 66.37
N VAL A 20 26.66 -40.52 67.00
CA VAL A 20 25.33 -39.90 66.99
C VAL A 20 25.12 -39.16 65.66
N SER A 21 24.61 -39.88 64.66
CA SER A 21 23.91 -39.23 63.54
C SER A 21 22.76 -38.42 64.13
N ASN A 22 22.79 -37.08 64.00
CA ASN A 22 21.77 -36.14 64.51
C ASN A 22 21.96 -35.62 65.94
N PHE A 23 23.18 -35.36 66.42
CA PHE A 23 23.30 -34.54 67.62
C PHE A 23 22.73 -33.14 67.30
N ARG A 24 21.78 -32.67 68.11
CA ARG A 24 21.10 -31.38 67.89
C ARG A 24 21.26 -30.50 69.10
N VAL A 25 21.50 -29.22 68.86
CA VAL A 25 21.66 -28.19 69.87
C VAL A 25 20.78 -27.00 69.52
N GLY A 26 20.36 -26.24 70.52
CA GLY A 26 19.55 -25.06 70.28
C GLY A 26 19.16 -24.36 71.56
N PRO A 27 18.59 -23.14 71.47
CA PRO A 27 18.10 -22.43 72.65
C PRO A 27 17.00 -23.25 73.33
N HIS A 28 16.77 -23.06 74.63
CA HIS A 28 15.76 -23.81 75.40
C HIS A 28 14.37 -23.88 74.74
N ARG A 29 14.00 -22.86 73.95
CA ARG A 29 12.73 -22.78 73.22
C ARG A 29 12.67 -23.65 71.95
N ASN A 30 13.81 -24.09 71.44
CA ASN A 30 13.94 -25.03 70.34
C ASN A 30 15.28 -25.78 70.45
N VAL A 31 15.33 -26.80 71.32
CA VAL A 31 16.55 -27.57 71.64
C VAL A 31 17.10 -28.33 70.42
N SER A 32 16.30 -28.47 69.36
CA SER A 32 16.65 -29.15 68.11
C SER A 32 16.97 -28.20 66.94
N ALA A 33 17.17 -26.90 67.21
CA ALA A 33 17.29 -25.86 66.18
C ALA A 33 18.48 -26.06 65.23
N TYR A 34 19.59 -26.59 65.73
CA TYR A 34 20.82 -26.78 64.98
C TYR A 34 21.21 -28.24 65.02
N ARG A 35 21.55 -28.80 63.85
CA ARG A 35 22.01 -30.19 63.71
C ARG A 35 23.52 -30.17 63.56
N SER A 36 24.23 -30.96 64.37
CA SER A 36 25.64 -31.24 64.11
C SER A 36 25.77 -32.15 62.90
N MET A 37 26.75 -31.88 62.06
CA MET A 37 27.10 -32.78 60.96
C MET A 37 27.91 -33.98 61.43
N HIS A 38 27.77 -35.08 60.71
CA HIS A 38 28.48 -36.34 60.94
C HIS A 38 29.86 -36.34 60.25
N ARG A 39 30.82 -37.02 60.89
CA ARG A 39 32.22 -37.30 60.53
C ARG A 39 33.21 -36.18 60.87
N GLU A 40 34.46 -36.57 61.14
CA GLU A 40 35.65 -35.72 61.30
C GLU A 40 35.97 -34.96 60.01
N ARG A 41 35.02 -34.17 59.55
CA ARG A 41 35.19 -33.25 58.44
C ARG A 41 36.04 -32.11 58.99
N LYS A 42 37.21 -31.92 58.39
CA LYS A 42 38.09 -30.78 58.64
C LYS A 42 37.29 -29.48 58.41
N TYR A 43 37.75 -28.38 59.01
CA TYR A 43 37.08 -27.06 58.93
C TYR A 43 36.79 -26.58 57.49
N ASP A 44 37.47 -27.16 56.50
CA ASP A 44 37.38 -26.86 55.07
C ASP A 44 36.37 -27.72 54.28
N ASP A 45 35.56 -28.55 54.93
CA ASP A 45 34.58 -29.42 54.24
C ASP A 45 33.24 -28.73 53.92
N PHE A 46 33.31 -27.70 53.09
CA PHE A 46 32.16 -26.87 52.71
C PHE A 46 31.08 -27.63 51.94
N THR A 47 29.82 -27.25 52.11
CA THR A 47 28.72 -27.79 51.28
C THR A 47 28.61 -27.07 49.94
N ASN A 48 29.09 -25.83 49.88
CA ASN A 48 29.09 -24.99 48.69
C ASN A 48 30.43 -24.26 48.60
N LEU A 49 30.96 -24.11 47.38
CA LEU A 49 32.05 -23.19 47.09
C LEU A 49 31.58 -22.18 46.06
N ARG A 50 31.75 -20.90 46.36
CA ARG A 50 31.74 -19.85 45.35
C ARG A 50 33.15 -19.70 44.81
N VAL A 51 33.33 -20.02 43.55
CA VAL A 51 34.60 -19.90 42.84
C VAL A 51 34.58 -18.58 42.08
N HIS A 52 35.69 -17.85 42.13
CA HIS A 52 35.90 -16.61 41.38
C HIS A 52 37.05 -16.81 40.40
N LEU A 53 36.76 -16.81 39.10
CA LEU A 53 37.77 -16.74 38.05
C LEU A 53 38.06 -15.28 37.72
N THR A 54 39.32 -14.88 37.80
CA THR A 54 39.79 -13.54 37.43
C THR A 54 40.50 -13.61 36.08
N PHE A 55 40.24 -12.64 35.23
CA PHE A 55 40.83 -12.45 33.90
C PHE A 55 41.70 -11.19 33.89
N PRO A 56 42.57 -11.00 32.89
CA PRO A 56 43.35 -9.78 32.74
C PRO A 56 42.48 -8.52 32.80
N ASN A 57 42.98 -7.43 33.39
CA ASN A 57 42.24 -6.16 33.53
C ASN A 57 41.84 -5.50 32.20
N THR A 58 42.36 -6.00 31.07
CA THR A 58 41.93 -5.60 29.72
C THR A 58 40.59 -6.22 29.31
N VAL A 59 40.08 -7.19 30.07
CA VAL A 59 38.77 -7.81 29.87
C VAL A 59 37.71 -7.04 30.64
N ASP A 60 36.65 -6.66 29.93
CA ASP A 60 35.44 -6.08 30.51
C ASP A 60 34.22 -6.86 29.99
N PHE A 61 33.74 -7.79 30.82
CA PHE A 61 32.54 -8.58 30.55
C PHE A 61 31.28 -7.72 30.52
N ASP A 62 31.19 -6.63 31.29
CA ASP A 62 30.03 -5.74 31.24
C ASP A 62 29.94 -5.06 29.87
N GLN A 63 31.08 -4.60 29.34
CA GLN A 63 31.15 -4.05 27.99
C GLN A 63 30.80 -5.09 26.92
N PHE A 64 31.32 -6.31 27.05
CA PHE A 64 31.03 -7.40 26.12
C PHE A 64 29.53 -7.75 26.11
N LEU A 65 28.92 -7.90 27.29
CA LEU A 65 27.49 -8.16 27.44
C LEU A 65 26.62 -7.03 26.88
N ARG A 66 27.07 -5.78 26.92
CA ARG A 66 26.37 -4.66 26.27
C ARG A 66 26.53 -4.63 24.75
N SER A 67 27.63 -5.19 24.22
CA SER A 67 27.89 -5.23 22.77
C SER A 67 27.09 -6.31 22.04
N ASP A 68 26.76 -7.40 22.72
CA ASP A 68 25.88 -8.47 22.22
C ASP A 68 24.89 -8.88 23.33
N PRO A 69 23.90 -8.02 23.64
CA PRO A 69 23.00 -8.20 24.78
C PRO A 69 22.08 -9.41 24.66
N LEU A 70 21.89 -9.95 23.45
CA LEU A 70 21.00 -11.08 23.20
C LEU A 70 21.72 -12.42 23.40
N ASN A 71 23.00 -12.54 23.04
CA ASN A 71 23.63 -13.87 22.97
C ASN A 71 24.86 -14.04 23.88
N ALA A 72 25.59 -12.98 24.21
CA ALA A 72 26.88 -13.06 24.91
C ALA A 72 26.83 -13.86 26.21
N ARG A 73 25.83 -13.61 27.08
CA ARG A 73 25.69 -14.30 28.36
C ARG A 73 25.53 -15.81 28.17
N GLN A 74 24.63 -16.23 27.29
CA GLN A 74 24.33 -17.64 27.09
C GLN A 74 25.54 -18.38 26.50
N GLN A 75 26.27 -17.72 25.60
CA GLN A 75 27.53 -18.26 25.06
C GLN A 75 28.58 -18.42 26.15
N LEU A 76 28.79 -17.41 27.00
CA LEU A 76 29.75 -17.46 28.10
C LEU A 76 29.39 -18.52 29.15
N ILE A 77 28.12 -18.63 29.52
CA ILE A 77 27.62 -19.68 30.42
C ILE A 77 27.92 -21.05 29.84
N GLY A 78 27.58 -21.30 28.57
CA GLY A 78 27.82 -22.58 27.92
C GLY A 78 29.31 -22.94 27.84
N GLN A 79 30.17 -21.96 27.53
CA GLN A 79 31.61 -22.14 27.53
C GLN A 79 32.14 -22.50 28.92
N LEU A 80 31.76 -21.75 29.96
CA LEU A 80 32.19 -22.01 31.32
C LEU A 80 31.70 -23.37 31.83
N GLN A 81 30.46 -23.76 31.51
CA GLN A 81 29.93 -25.07 31.87
C GLN A 81 30.77 -26.18 31.23
N ASN A 82 31.17 -26.04 29.96
CA ASN A 82 32.05 -27.01 29.31
C ASN A 82 33.43 -27.10 29.97
N GLU A 83 34.04 -25.96 30.29
CA GLU A 83 35.32 -25.89 31.01
C GLU A 83 35.22 -26.59 32.38
N VAL A 84 34.14 -26.31 33.13
CA VAL A 84 33.92 -26.90 34.45
C VAL A 84 33.64 -28.40 34.37
N MET A 85 32.84 -28.85 33.40
CA MET A 85 32.57 -30.28 33.17
C MET A 85 33.82 -31.07 32.80
N ALA A 86 34.84 -30.42 32.22
CA ALA A 86 36.12 -31.05 31.90
C ALA A 86 37.05 -31.17 33.12
N VAL A 87 36.79 -30.43 34.20
CA VAL A 87 37.71 -30.29 35.34
C VAL A 87 37.17 -30.96 36.61
N PHE A 88 35.91 -30.71 36.98
CA PHE A 88 35.33 -31.27 38.19
C PHE A 88 34.77 -32.68 37.97
N ARG A 89 34.62 -33.43 39.06
CA ARG A 89 33.85 -34.68 39.03
C ARG A 89 32.42 -34.43 38.52
N PRO A 90 31.82 -35.38 37.78
CA PRO A 90 30.47 -35.22 37.23
C PRO A 90 29.42 -34.81 38.28
N GLU A 91 29.50 -35.34 39.50
CA GLU A 91 28.55 -35.02 40.58
C GLU A 91 28.63 -33.57 41.06
N VAL A 92 29.80 -32.93 40.98
CA VAL A 92 30.02 -31.52 41.35
C VAL A 92 29.76 -30.61 40.16
N ALA A 93 30.27 -30.98 38.98
CA ALA A 93 30.09 -30.21 37.76
C ALA A 93 28.60 -30.02 37.41
N ALA A 94 27.77 -31.04 37.67
CA ALA A 94 26.32 -30.97 37.47
C ALA A 94 25.61 -29.96 38.41
N THR A 95 26.28 -29.47 39.45
CA THR A 95 25.72 -28.51 40.40
C THR A 95 26.14 -27.06 40.13
N ILE A 96 26.89 -26.80 39.04
CA ILE A 96 27.31 -25.45 38.70
C ILE A 96 26.08 -24.53 38.54
N ALA A 97 26.07 -23.45 39.29
CA ALA A 97 24.99 -22.47 39.33
C ALA A 97 25.54 -21.06 39.57
N ASP A 98 24.65 -20.08 39.57
CA ASP A 98 24.97 -18.68 39.91
C ASP A 98 26.18 -18.11 39.14
N ILE A 99 26.24 -18.41 37.83
CA ILE A 99 27.31 -17.91 36.97
C ILE A 99 27.03 -16.45 36.64
N TRP A 100 27.88 -15.55 37.14
CA TRP A 100 27.79 -14.12 36.86
C TRP A 100 29.04 -13.66 36.12
N MET A 101 28.94 -12.58 35.35
CA MET A 101 30.10 -11.94 34.74
C MET A 101 30.03 -10.47 35.09
N GLU A 102 31.10 -9.96 35.69
CA GLU A 102 31.22 -8.57 36.09
C GLU A 102 32.66 -8.14 35.85
N GLN A 103 32.86 -6.99 35.19
CA GLN A 103 34.20 -6.44 34.92
C GLN A 103 35.16 -7.51 34.36
N ASN A 104 36.20 -7.88 35.11
CA ASN A 104 37.20 -8.86 34.69
C ASN A 104 37.09 -10.19 35.44
N PHE A 105 35.96 -10.53 36.07
CA PHE A 105 35.82 -11.79 36.80
C PHE A 105 34.47 -12.47 36.58
N ILE A 106 34.49 -13.80 36.73
CA ILE A 106 33.32 -14.66 36.59
C ILE A 106 33.20 -15.49 37.88
N PRO A 107 32.29 -15.11 38.81
CA PRO A 107 31.96 -15.98 39.92
C PRO A 107 30.93 -17.04 39.52
N PHE A 108 31.02 -18.21 40.13
CA PHE A 108 30.00 -19.27 40.04
C PHE A 108 30.01 -20.11 41.30
N THR A 109 28.90 -20.78 41.59
CA THR A 109 28.76 -21.68 42.74
C THR A 109 28.81 -23.13 42.29
N ILE A 110 29.52 -23.96 43.05
CA ILE A 110 29.40 -25.43 43.01
C ILE A 110 28.98 -25.93 44.39
N SER A 111 28.35 -27.10 44.42
CA SER A 111 27.87 -27.69 45.65
C SER A 111 28.06 -29.21 45.66
N LYS A 112 27.89 -29.80 46.84
CA LYS A 112 27.84 -31.25 47.01
C LYS A 112 26.64 -31.63 47.85
N SER A 113 26.12 -32.84 47.64
CA SER A 113 25.12 -33.43 48.54
C SER A 113 25.68 -33.53 49.97
N LEU A 114 24.80 -33.43 50.97
CA LEU A 114 25.17 -33.57 52.38
C LEU A 114 25.82 -34.94 52.67
N ASP A 115 25.41 -35.97 51.94
CA ASP A 115 25.91 -37.34 52.08
C ASP A 115 27.14 -37.63 51.19
N SER A 116 27.54 -36.71 50.31
CA SER A 116 28.71 -36.86 49.43
C SER A 116 30.01 -36.73 50.24
N ASP A 117 30.98 -37.59 49.92
CA ASP A 117 32.34 -37.58 50.49
C ASP A 117 33.31 -36.68 49.71
N VAL A 118 32.84 -36.03 48.64
CA VAL A 118 33.68 -35.11 47.86
C VAL A 118 34.14 -33.94 48.71
N ASN A 119 35.44 -33.63 48.63
CA ASN A 119 35.98 -32.39 49.16
C ASN A 119 35.96 -31.31 48.06
N LEU A 120 35.11 -30.29 48.20
CA LEU A 120 35.02 -29.23 47.20
C LEU A 120 36.32 -28.42 47.06
N VAL A 121 37.12 -28.31 48.12
CA VAL A 121 38.41 -27.60 48.09
C VAL A 121 39.42 -28.35 47.21
N GLU A 122 39.41 -29.69 47.25
CA GLU A 122 40.22 -30.50 46.32
C GLU A 122 39.77 -30.33 44.87
N GLU A 123 38.46 -30.27 44.61
CA GLU A 123 37.94 -29.98 43.27
C GLU A 123 38.37 -28.58 42.81
N PHE A 124 38.31 -27.55 43.67
CA PHE A 124 38.83 -26.22 43.36
C PHE A 124 40.33 -26.25 43.00
N TYR A 125 41.16 -26.99 43.73
CA TYR A 125 42.60 -27.06 43.42
C TYR A 125 42.88 -27.67 42.04
N ARG A 126 42.05 -28.59 41.55
CA ARG A 126 42.13 -29.10 40.17
C ARG A 126 41.87 -27.99 39.15
N LEU A 127 40.87 -27.15 39.41
CA LEU A 127 40.61 -25.98 38.57
C LEU A 127 41.73 -24.95 38.65
N GLN A 128 42.27 -24.69 39.85
CA GLN A 128 43.37 -23.75 40.03
C GLN A 128 44.63 -24.20 39.28
N GLU A 129 44.94 -25.50 39.26
CA GLU A 129 46.03 -26.06 38.44
C GLU A 129 45.81 -25.79 36.95
N LYS A 130 44.58 -25.96 36.45
CA LYS A 130 44.21 -25.66 35.06
C LYS A 130 44.34 -24.18 34.73
N VAL A 131 43.93 -23.30 35.64
CA VAL A 131 44.09 -21.85 35.51
C VAL A 131 45.58 -21.46 35.48
N ASN A 132 46.38 -21.99 36.40
CA ASN A 132 47.83 -21.74 36.44
C ASN A 132 48.54 -22.21 35.16
N ASN A 133 48.04 -23.27 34.54
CA ASN A 133 48.54 -23.80 33.26
C ASN A 133 47.94 -23.11 32.03
N SER A 134 47.18 -22.01 32.20
CA SER A 134 46.51 -21.27 31.12
C SER A 134 45.54 -22.12 30.29
N GLN A 135 44.89 -23.11 30.91
CA GLN A 135 43.99 -24.07 30.24
C GLN A 135 42.50 -23.74 30.40
N VAL A 136 42.15 -22.71 31.18
CA VAL A 136 40.76 -22.26 31.36
C VAL A 136 40.56 -20.96 30.59
N SER A 137 39.81 -21.01 29.50
CA SER A 137 39.65 -19.87 28.60
C SER A 137 38.20 -19.67 28.16
N VAL A 138 37.87 -18.44 27.79
CA VAL A 138 36.57 -18.08 27.20
C VAL A 138 36.80 -17.26 25.93
N HIS A 139 35.92 -17.45 24.95
CA HIS A 139 35.91 -16.75 23.67
C HIS A 139 34.92 -15.58 23.72
N LEU A 140 35.42 -14.37 23.47
CA LEU A 140 34.71 -13.10 23.49
C LEU A 140 34.40 -12.59 22.07
N GLY A 141 34.01 -13.51 21.18
CA GLY A 141 33.69 -13.22 19.79
C GLY A 141 34.86 -12.54 19.06
N PRO A 142 34.67 -11.34 18.45
CA PRO A 142 35.72 -10.64 17.70
C PRO A 142 36.96 -10.30 18.55
N ALA A 143 36.81 -10.17 19.87
CA ALA A 143 37.93 -9.90 20.79
C ALA A 143 38.84 -11.13 21.01
N GLY A 144 38.44 -12.30 20.50
CA GLY A 144 39.23 -13.52 20.56
C GLY A 144 39.10 -14.26 21.90
N THR A 145 40.05 -15.16 22.14
CA THR A 145 40.07 -16.01 23.34
C THR A 145 40.89 -15.37 24.45
N VAL A 146 40.33 -15.31 25.65
CA VAL A 146 40.99 -14.82 26.86
C VAL A 146 41.09 -15.93 27.89
N THR A 147 42.20 -15.95 28.63
CA THR A 147 42.49 -17.01 29.62
C THR A 147 42.38 -16.45 31.03
N ALA A 148 41.85 -17.23 31.96
CA ALA A 148 41.81 -16.86 33.37
C ALA A 148 43.24 -16.69 33.91
N SER A 149 43.50 -15.59 34.61
CA SER A 149 44.79 -15.26 35.22
C SER A 149 44.89 -15.71 36.67
N ALA A 150 43.76 -15.86 37.37
CA ALA A 150 43.71 -16.37 38.74
C ALA A 150 42.37 -17.03 39.04
N ALA A 151 42.39 -17.88 40.07
CA ALA A 151 41.19 -18.47 40.66
C ALA A 151 41.26 -18.35 42.18
N SER A 152 40.14 -18.02 42.81
CA SER A 152 39.96 -18.02 44.26
C SER A 152 38.62 -18.64 44.64
N TYR A 153 38.44 -19.01 45.89
CA TYR A 153 37.17 -19.55 46.37
C TYR A 153 36.76 -18.96 47.73
N GLN A 154 35.47 -19.02 48.00
CA GLN A 154 34.88 -18.79 49.31
C GLN A 154 33.97 -19.97 49.65
N GLY A 155 34.24 -20.61 50.78
CA GLY A 155 33.48 -21.77 51.23
C GLY A 155 32.33 -21.41 52.16
N THR A 156 31.18 -22.05 51.96
CA THR A 156 29.99 -21.85 52.79
C THR A 156 29.29 -23.16 53.13
N PHE A 157 28.42 -23.09 54.13
CA PHE A 157 27.57 -24.19 54.60
C PHE A 157 26.10 -23.96 54.22
N GLU A 158 25.85 -23.34 53.06
CA GLU A 158 24.52 -22.83 52.65
C GLU A 158 23.46 -23.94 52.61
N LEU A 159 23.81 -25.15 52.17
CA LEU A 159 22.88 -26.30 52.17
C LEU A 159 22.42 -26.71 53.57
N LEU A 160 23.13 -26.31 54.62
CA LEU A 160 22.76 -26.58 56.02
C LEU A 160 22.15 -25.36 56.71
N CYS A 161 22.66 -24.18 56.36
CA CYS A 161 22.35 -22.90 56.99
C CYS A 161 22.03 -21.89 55.89
N PRO A 162 20.84 -21.96 55.26
CA PRO A 162 20.49 -21.07 54.17
C PRO A 162 20.37 -19.63 54.66
N ARG A 163 20.98 -18.70 53.92
CA ARG A 163 20.97 -17.26 54.18
C ARG A 163 20.01 -16.56 53.22
N LYS A 164 19.44 -15.45 53.67
CA LYS A 164 18.62 -14.59 52.79
C LYS A 164 19.53 -13.52 52.20
N CYS A 165 19.28 -13.07 50.97
CA CYS A 165 20.06 -11.97 50.40
C CYS A 165 20.03 -10.69 51.27
N SER A 166 18.94 -10.46 52.01
CA SER A 166 18.85 -9.36 52.98
C SER A 166 19.93 -9.39 54.07
N ASP A 167 20.59 -10.52 54.29
CA ASP A 167 21.69 -10.67 55.25
C ASP A 167 23.01 -10.08 54.70
N GLY A 168 23.08 -9.79 53.40
CA GLY A 168 24.18 -9.08 52.75
C GLY A 168 23.96 -7.57 52.84
N VAL A 169 24.66 -6.91 53.77
CA VAL A 169 24.53 -5.46 54.02
C VAL A 169 25.45 -4.61 53.13
N ASP A 170 26.43 -5.25 52.48
CA ASP A 170 27.38 -4.63 51.56
C ASP A 170 27.70 -5.58 50.39
N LYS A 171 28.42 -5.07 49.38
CA LYS A 171 28.76 -5.85 48.18
C LYS A 171 29.56 -7.11 48.51
N MET A 172 30.54 -7.02 49.41
CA MET A 172 31.40 -8.15 49.76
C MET A 172 30.61 -9.27 50.46
N SER A 173 29.81 -8.92 51.47
CA SER A 173 28.95 -9.85 52.19
C SER A 173 27.85 -10.42 51.30
N CYS A 174 27.30 -9.64 50.37
CA CYS A 174 26.31 -10.11 49.41
C CYS A 174 26.87 -11.20 48.48
N MET A 175 28.07 -10.97 47.95
CA MET A 175 28.74 -11.95 47.09
C MET A 175 29.06 -13.26 47.84
N THR A 176 29.04 -13.29 49.18
CA THR A 176 29.19 -14.56 49.94
C THR A 176 27.93 -15.41 50.00
N ILE A 177 26.77 -14.91 49.56
CA ILE A 177 25.48 -15.59 49.65
C ILE A 177 25.14 -16.20 48.27
N PRO A 178 25.01 -17.53 48.16
CA PRO A 178 24.61 -18.18 46.91
C PRO A 178 23.25 -17.68 46.39
N GLY A 179 23.12 -17.57 45.07
CA GLY A 179 21.91 -17.03 44.42
C GLY A 179 21.63 -15.55 44.65
N CYS A 180 22.52 -14.80 45.29
CA CYS A 180 22.42 -13.36 45.50
C CYS A 180 23.51 -12.60 44.76
N ASP A 181 23.18 -11.38 44.36
CA ASP A 181 24.13 -10.44 43.79
C ASP A 181 23.88 -9.01 44.28
N TRP A 182 24.94 -8.21 44.22
CA TRP A 182 24.86 -6.81 44.57
C TRP A 182 24.24 -6.03 43.41
N SER A 183 23.20 -5.26 43.70
CA SER A 183 22.38 -4.65 42.66
C SER A 183 22.98 -3.37 42.07
N ASP A 184 24.12 -3.50 41.40
CA ASP A 184 24.90 -2.36 40.89
C ASP A 184 24.14 -1.51 39.87
N TYR A 185 23.25 -2.15 39.11
CA TYR A 185 22.44 -1.53 38.06
C TYR A 185 21.06 -1.08 38.53
N ASP A 186 20.64 -1.51 39.72
CA ASP A 186 19.37 -1.06 40.31
C ASP A 186 19.51 0.36 40.89
N LYS A 187 18.39 1.11 40.89
CA LYS A 187 18.34 2.45 41.50
C LYS A 187 18.74 2.45 42.98
N ASN A 188 18.32 1.41 43.71
CA ASN A 188 18.67 1.21 45.12
C ASN A 188 19.66 0.05 45.19
N LYS A 189 20.91 0.35 45.58
CA LYS A 189 21.97 -0.66 45.70
C LYS A 189 21.82 -1.47 46.98
N THR A 190 21.42 -2.73 46.83
CA THR A 190 21.17 -3.68 47.92
C THR A 190 21.52 -5.09 47.46
N CYS A 191 21.71 -6.00 48.41
CA CYS A 191 21.85 -7.41 48.09
C CYS A 191 20.48 -8.05 47.81
N GLN A 192 20.32 -8.65 46.63
CA GLN A 192 19.05 -9.27 46.23
C GLN A 192 19.28 -10.49 45.34
N ASN A 193 18.26 -11.33 45.21
CA ASN A 193 18.29 -12.54 44.39
C ASN A 193 17.82 -12.34 42.96
N ASN A 194 17.49 -11.10 42.57
CA ASN A 194 17.03 -10.74 41.24
C ASN A 194 17.60 -9.38 40.80
N ALA A 195 18.92 -9.18 40.82
CA ALA A 195 19.51 -7.91 40.38
C ALA A 195 19.36 -7.66 38.88
N LEU A 196 19.34 -6.39 38.47
CA LEU A 196 19.51 -6.00 37.06
C LEU A 196 20.92 -6.36 36.59
N LEU A 197 21.05 -6.75 35.33
CA LEU A 197 22.30 -7.18 34.70
C LEU A 197 22.80 -6.14 33.69
N ALA A 198 24.06 -6.26 33.27
CA ALA A 198 24.71 -5.28 32.39
C ALA A 198 24.09 -5.19 30.99
N GLU A 199 23.63 -6.32 30.45
CA GLU A 199 23.00 -6.39 29.14
C GLU A 199 21.64 -5.68 29.13
N SER A 200 21.49 -4.76 28.19
CA SER A 200 20.24 -4.04 27.96
C SER A 200 20.09 -3.70 26.48
N ILE A 201 18.84 -3.57 26.05
CA ILE A 201 18.48 -3.19 24.68
C ILE A 201 17.41 -2.11 24.72
N VAL A 202 17.61 -1.05 23.93
CA VAL A 202 16.56 -0.07 23.66
C VAL A 202 15.62 -0.66 22.63
N THR A 203 14.38 -0.87 23.01
CA THR A 203 13.31 -1.38 22.15
C THR A 203 12.45 -0.23 21.68
N LYS A 204 12.17 -0.18 20.38
CA LYS A 204 11.32 0.82 19.73
C LYS A 204 10.07 0.15 19.19
N VAL A 205 8.91 0.78 19.40
CA VAL A 205 7.62 0.28 18.96
C VAL A 205 6.95 1.34 18.11
N PHE A 206 6.68 0.99 16.86
CA PHE A 206 6.16 1.88 15.83
C PHE A 206 4.63 1.77 15.74
N PHE A 207 3.95 2.92 15.75
CA PHE A 207 2.49 3.05 15.66
C PHE A 207 2.13 3.94 14.46
N PRO A 208 1.95 3.37 13.24
CA PRO A 208 1.85 4.14 11.99
C PRO A 208 0.72 5.17 11.93
N CYS A 209 -0.36 4.98 12.71
CA CYS A 209 -1.49 5.92 12.73
C CYS A 209 -1.39 6.97 13.86
N ALA A 210 -0.30 6.97 14.62
CA ALA A 210 -0.14 7.85 15.76
C ALA A 210 0.60 9.14 15.37
N ASP A 211 0.10 10.25 15.89
CA ASP A 211 0.89 11.47 16.08
C ASP A 211 0.84 11.79 17.58
N PHE A 212 1.78 11.22 18.33
CA PHE A 212 1.94 11.46 19.76
C PHE A 212 2.42 12.89 20.06
N THR A 213 2.93 13.64 19.07
CA THR A 213 3.36 15.03 19.26
C THR A 213 2.18 16.00 19.23
N SER A 214 1.09 15.65 18.52
CA SER A 214 -0.14 16.44 18.50
C SER A 214 -1.03 16.21 19.74
N LEU A 215 -0.74 15.21 20.57
CA LEU A 215 -1.56 14.88 21.74
C LEU A 215 -1.34 15.86 22.91
N PRO A 216 -2.41 16.25 23.63
CA PRO A 216 -2.30 16.94 24.92
C PRO A 216 -1.42 16.18 25.92
N GLN A 217 -0.75 16.90 26.82
CA GLN A 217 0.25 16.31 27.73
C GLN A 217 -0.33 15.26 28.69
N ASP A 218 -1.59 15.44 29.11
CA ASP A 218 -2.33 14.47 29.93
C ASP A 218 -2.64 13.18 29.14
N GLU A 219 -3.11 13.29 27.89
CA GLU A 219 -3.31 12.13 27.01
C GLU A 219 -1.99 11.40 26.73
N ARG A 220 -0.88 12.13 26.49
CA ARG A 220 0.45 11.53 26.32
C ARG A 220 0.88 10.72 27.54
N THR A 221 0.59 11.22 28.74
CA THR A 221 0.89 10.53 30.00
C THR A 221 0.03 9.28 30.15
N GLN A 222 -1.26 9.35 29.80
CA GLN A 222 -2.15 8.18 29.77
C GLN A 222 -1.67 7.12 28.77
N VAL A 223 -1.29 7.52 27.55
CA VAL A 223 -0.77 6.61 26.51
C VAL A 223 0.46 5.85 27.01
N LEU A 224 1.45 6.53 27.60
CA LEU A 224 2.64 5.86 28.15
C LEU A 224 2.30 4.92 29.31
N SER A 225 1.38 5.32 30.19
CA SER A 225 0.89 4.46 31.28
C SER A 225 0.19 3.21 30.74
N ASN A 226 -0.69 3.38 29.76
CA ASN A 226 -1.43 2.29 29.12
C ASN A 226 -0.51 1.35 28.34
N PHE A 227 0.48 1.88 27.61
CA PHE A 227 1.54 1.10 26.96
C PHE A 227 2.28 0.22 27.97
N ARG A 228 2.72 0.81 29.09
CA ARG A 228 3.43 0.08 30.16
C ARG A 228 2.56 -1.03 30.76
N ASN A 229 1.31 -0.73 31.09
CA ASN A 229 0.38 -1.70 31.66
C ASN A 229 0.09 -2.86 30.71
N GLN A 230 -0.10 -2.56 29.42
CA GLN A 230 -0.33 -3.57 28.40
C GLN A 230 0.89 -4.48 28.21
N LEU A 231 2.10 -3.90 28.23
CA LEU A 231 3.35 -4.64 28.14
C LEU A 231 3.50 -5.64 29.31
N TYR A 232 3.21 -5.21 30.54
CA TYR A 232 3.21 -6.09 31.71
C TYR A 232 2.15 -7.19 31.62
N GLY A 233 0.98 -6.91 31.04
CA GLY A 233 -0.05 -7.92 30.79
C GLY A 233 0.40 -9.02 29.83
N HIS A 234 1.23 -8.69 28.83
CA HIS A 234 1.77 -9.66 27.87
C HIS A 234 3.04 -10.38 28.35
N LEU A 235 3.73 -9.83 29.36
CA LEU A 235 4.99 -10.36 29.90
C LEU A 235 4.88 -10.62 31.42
N PRO A 236 4.02 -11.55 31.88
CA PRO A 236 3.77 -11.77 33.31
C PRO A 236 4.98 -12.31 34.08
N ASN A 237 5.97 -12.89 33.39
CA ASN A 237 7.20 -13.44 33.98
C ASN A 237 8.38 -12.46 33.92
N VAL A 238 8.16 -11.23 33.46
CA VAL A 238 9.19 -10.19 33.39
C VAL A 238 8.93 -9.18 34.50
N SER A 239 9.94 -8.91 35.30
CA SER A 239 9.86 -8.00 36.42
C SER A 239 9.67 -6.55 35.94
N ALA A 240 8.92 -5.77 36.71
CA ALA A 240 8.63 -4.37 36.35
C ALA A 240 9.89 -3.50 36.22
N LYS A 241 10.99 -3.89 36.86
CA LYS A 241 12.28 -3.19 36.79
C LYS A 241 13.11 -3.54 35.56
N ALA A 242 12.87 -4.69 34.94
CA ALA A 242 13.51 -5.07 33.67
C ALA A 242 13.01 -4.23 32.49
N LEU A 243 11.82 -3.63 32.62
CA LEU A 243 11.19 -2.78 31.62
C LEU A 243 11.09 -1.36 32.18
N HIS A 244 11.92 -0.45 31.69
CA HIS A 244 12.00 0.91 32.22
C HIS A 244 12.36 1.93 31.13
N SER A 245 12.58 3.19 31.54
CA SER A 245 12.93 4.28 30.63
C SER A 245 11.93 4.52 29.49
N PHE A 246 10.64 4.26 29.74
CA PHE A 246 9.56 4.49 28.78
C PHE A 246 9.48 5.97 28.42
N LYS A 247 9.57 6.27 27.12
CA LYS A 247 9.40 7.62 26.58
C LYS A 247 8.95 7.56 25.12
N PHE A 248 8.44 8.69 24.62
CA PHE A 248 8.33 8.88 23.18
C PHE A 248 9.74 9.07 22.58
N GLU A 249 9.93 8.64 21.34
CA GLU A 249 11.19 8.89 20.65
C GLU A 249 11.35 10.39 20.33
N GLU A 250 12.58 10.89 20.48
CA GLU A 250 12.90 12.26 20.13
C GLU A 250 12.90 12.39 18.59
N ASN A 251 12.17 13.36 18.06
CA ASN A 251 12.00 13.61 16.62
C ASN A 251 11.18 12.54 15.85
N SER A 252 10.40 11.72 16.54
CA SER A 252 9.38 10.86 15.91
C SER A 252 8.02 11.12 16.55
N ALA A 253 6.98 11.13 15.71
CA ALA A 253 5.60 11.31 16.14
C ALA A 253 4.91 9.99 16.50
N ASP A 254 5.48 8.86 16.12
CA ASP A 254 4.80 7.56 16.03
C ASP A 254 5.52 6.44 16.79
N ILE A 255 6.62 6.73 17.47
CA ILE A 255 7.43 5.72 18.17
C ILE A 255 7.40 5.92 19.69
N ILE A 256 7.13 4.81 20.39
CA ILE A 256 7.37 4.67 21.83
C ILE A 256 8.63 3.81 22.01
N GLN A 257 9.56 4.27 22.85
CA GLN A 257 10.77 3.54 23.19
C GLN A 257 10.86 3.22 24.68
N PHE A 258 11.49 2.11 25.00
CA PHE A 258 11.79 1.68 26.37
C PHE A 258 13.06 0.85 26.41
N THR A 259 13.61 0.64 27.59
CA THR A 259 14.75 -0.24 27.83
C THR A 259 14.25 -1.58 28.37
N LEU A 260 14.64 -2.65 27.70
CA LEU A 260 14.60 -4.02 28.23
C LEU A 260 16.00 -4.34 28.77
N GLN A 261 16.09 -4.65 30.06
CA GLN A 261 17.34 -4.99 30.73
C GLN A 261 17.27 -6.39 31.34
N GLY A 262 18.36 -7.14 31.26
CA GLY A 262 18.44 -8.49 31.82
C GLY A 262 18.31 -8.47 33.35
N THR A 263 17.82 -9.56 33.92
CA THR A 263 17.83 -9.77 35.38
C THR A 263 18.29 -11.19 35.70
N MET A 264 18.68 -11.43 36.95
CA MET A 264 19.12 -12.76 37.38
C MET A 264 18.02 -13.83 37.33
N ARG A 265 16.72 -13.47 37.41
CA ARG A 265 15.60 -14.44 37.49
C ARG A 265 14.61 -14.38 36.35
N ASP A 266 14.54 -13.26 35.63
CA ASP A 266 13.62 -13.12 34.52
C ASP A 266 14.08 -14.02 33.36
N PRO A 267 13.19 -14.35 32.41
CA PRO A 267 13.60 -15.00 31.18
C PRO A 267 14.73 -14.23 30.50
N THR A 268 15.69 -14.97 29.93
CA THR A 268 16.83 -14.41 29.18
C THR A 268 16.39 -13.31 28.22
N LEU A 269 17.19 -12.25 28.09
CA LEU A 269 16.87 -11.07 27.27
C LEU A 269 16.43 -11.46 25.85
N ASN A 270 17.11 -12.42 25.21
CA ASN A 270 16.75 -12.94 23.89
C ASN A 270 15.32 -13.49 23.82
N LYS A 271 14.95 -14.42 24.71
CA LYS A 271 13.59 -14.98 24.77
C LYS A 271 12.52 -13.90 24.96
N THR A 272 12.80 -12.91 25.81
CA THR A 272 11.87 -11.79 26.04
C THR A 272 11.80 -10.88 24.82
N TYR A 273 12.93 -10.58 24.18
CA TYR A 273 13.01 -9.74 22.99
C TYR A 273 12.29 -10.38 21.80
N SER A 274 12.53 -11.66 21.50
CA SER A 274 11.80 -12.36 20.43
C SER A 274 10.29 -12.35 20.67
N ARG A 275 9.86 -12.45 21.94
CA ARG A 275 8.44 -12.36 22.29
C ARG A 275 7.87 -10.95 22.07
N LEU A 276 8.66 -9.91 22.29
CA LEU A 276 8.28 -8.53 21.98
C LEU A 276 8.18 -8.30 20.47
N GLU A 277 9.13 -8.83 19.69
CA GLU A 277 9.07 -8.79 18.23
C GLU A 277 7.80 -9.47 17.72
N GLU A 278 7.46 -10.66 18.24
CA GLU A 278 6.18 -11.33 17.95
C GLU A 278 4.95 -10.46 18.27
N LEU A 279 5.00 -9.74 19.39
CA LEU A 279 3.89 -8.91 19.87
C LEU A 279 3.69 -7.66 19.02
N PHE A 280 4.76 -6.99 18.63
CA PHE A 280 4.72 -5.71 17.91
C PHE A 280 4.67 -5.87 16.38
N HIS A 281 5.22 -6.95 15.83
CA HIS A 281 5.36 -7.11 14.38
C HIS A 281 4.31 -8.02 13.73
N TRP A 282 3.59 -8.88 14.47
CA TRP A 282 2.68 -9.88 13.89
C TRP A 282 1.20 -9.71 14.32
N GLN A 283 0.30 -10.54 13.74
CA GLN A 283 -1.18 -10.54 13.76
C GLN A 283 -1.93 -10.28 15.08
N ARG A 284 -1.26 -10.11 16.23
CA ARG A 284 -1.89 -10.04 17.56
C ARG A 284 -2.36 -8.66 17.98
N GLY A 285 -2.21 -7.64 17.13
CA GLY A 285 -2.85 -6.34 17.31
C GLY A 285 -2.55 -5.69 18.65
N PHE A 286 -1.26 -5.49 18.97
CA PHE A 286 -0.89 -4.69 20.13
C PHE A 286 -1.35 -3.25 19.93
N THR A 287 -2.30 -2.78 20.73
CA THR A 287 -2.90 -1.45 20.59
C THR A 287 -2.79 -0.61 21.85
N VAL A 288 -2.49 0.68 21.70
CA VAL A 288 -2.45 1.66 22.79
C VAL A 288 -3.28 2.90 22.46
N GLY A 289 -3.57 3.71 23.48
CA GLY A 289 -4.26 4.98 23.32
C GLY A 289 -4.54 5.65 24.66
N PRO A 290 -5.10 6.87 24.63
CA PRO A 290 -5.58 7.55 25.83
C PRO A 290 -6.73 6.74 26.47
N ASP A 291 -7.09 7.06 27.71
CA ASP A 291 -8.12 6.28 28.43
C ASP A 291 -9.51 6.33 27.77
N THR A 292 -9.78 7.39 27.00
CA THR A 292 -11.00 7.54 26.19
C THR A 292 -11.09 6.51 25.07
N ASN A 293 -9.95 6.05 24.55
CA ASN A 293 -9.87 4.98 23.55
C ASN A 293 -8.52 4.28 23.62
N ARG A 294 -8.43 3.26 24.48
CA ARG A 294 -7.18 2.52 24.73
C ARG A 294 -6.69 1.68 23.55
N ALA A 295 -7.54 1.44 22.56
CA ALA A 295 -7.20 0.66 21.36
C ALA A 295 -6.99 1.55 20.12
N LYS A 296 -6.84 2.87 20.29
CA LYS A 296 -6.80 3.85 19.21
C LYS A 296 -5.66 3.63 18.21
N TYR A 297 -4.47 3.27 18.68
CA TYR A 297 -3.26 3.14 17.87
C TYR A 297 -2.76 1.71 17.89
N ARG A 298 -2.56 1.12 16.72
CA ARG A 298 -2.06 -0.25 16.56
C ARG A 298 -0.57 -0.24 16.22
N ALA A 299 0.22 -1.05 16.92
CA ALA A 299 1.63 -1.24 16.62
C ALA A 299 1.80 -2.04 15.31
N ARG A 300 2.89 -1.76 14.59
CA ARG A 300 3.26 -2.49 13.37
C ARG A 300 4.77 -2.56 13.19
N ASN A 301 5.22 -3.54 12.42
CA ASN A 301 6.56 -3.50 11.85
C ASN A 301 6.64 -2.36 10.81
N PRO A 302 7.66 -1.47 10.86
CA PRO A 302 7.80 -0.36 9.92
C PRO A 302 7.98 -0.78 8.45
N GLU A 303 8.32 -2.03 8.17
CA GLU A 303 8.46 -2.58 6.81
C GLU A 303 7.23 -3.36 6.33
N ASP A 304 6.23 -3.56 7.20
CA ASP A 304 5.04 -4.35 6.90
C ASP A 304 3.88 -3.48 6.37
N PHE A 305 4.15 -2.79 5.26
CA PHE A 305 3.22 -1.89 4.60
C PHE A 305 1.91 -2.58 4.20
N THR A 306 0.79 -1.86 4.30
CA THR A 306 -0.50 -2.34 3.80
C THR A 306 -0.74 -1.94 2.35
N ASN A 307 -0.05 -0.92 1.86
CA ASN A 307 -0.16 -0.42 0.49
C ASN A 307 1.24 -0.11 -0.05
N ILE A 308 1.45 -0.40 -1.32
CA ILE A 308 2.61 0.05 -2.07
C ILE A 308 2.11 0.80 -3.30
N ARG A 309 2.61 2.02 -3.48
CA ARG A 309 2.53 2.73 -4.76
C ARG A 309 3.85 2.55 -5.49
N MET A 310 3.78 2.00 -6.70
CA MET A 310 4.92 1.89 -7.59
C MET A 310 4.79 2.92 -8.70
N LYS A 311 5.93 3.43 -9.19
CA LYS A 311 6.03 4.38 -10.30
C LYS A 311 7.05 3.87 -11.31
N LEU A 312 6.57 3.48 -12.47
CA LEU A 312 7.39 3.03 -13.59
C LEU A 312 7.78 4.26 -14.41
N VAL A 313 9.06 4.53 -14.56
CA VAL A 313 9.57 5.72 -15.26
C VAL A 313 10.21 5.30 -16.58
N TYR A 314 9.85 5.97 -17.67
CA TYR A 314 10.21 5.68 -19.05
C TYR A 314 11.06 6.80 -19.65
N ASN A 315 12.20 6.46 -20.24
CA ASN A 315 13.02 7.47 -20.90
C ASN A 315 12.47 7.77 -22.31
N GLY A 316 12.34 9.05 -22.65
CA GLY A 316 11.98 9.50 -24.01
C GLY A 316 10.53 9.22 -24.42
N THR A 317 9.65 8.87 -23.48
CA THR A 317 8.23 8.66 -23.72
C THR A 317 7.44 9.80 -23.10
N ASN A 318 6.44 10.31 -23.81
CA ASN A 318 5.46 11.25 -23.27
C ASN A 318 4.06 10.68 -23.49
N PHE A 319 3.48 10.11 -22.45
CA PHE A 319 2.16 9.50 -22.43
C PHE A 319 1.05 10.51 -22.72
N ASP A 320 1.19 11.78 -22.30
CA ASP A 320 0.20 12.82 -22.61
C ASP A 320 0.07 13.02 -24.12
N ASN A 321 1.19 13.02 -24.85
CA ASN A 321 1.20 13.14 -26.32
C ASN A 321 0.60 11.90 -27.01
N GLU A 322 0.91 10.70 -26.52
CA GLU A 322 0.41 9.44 -27.08
C GLU A 322 -1.11 9.29 -26.88
N PHE A 323 -1.62 9.66 -25.69
CA PHE A 323 -3.04 9.52 -25.35
C PHE A 323 -3.89 10.71 -25.78
N GLY A 324 -3.34 11.93 -25.81
CA GLY A 324 -4.05 13.11 -26.30
C GLY A 324 -4.55 12.98 -27.75
N GLN A 325 -3.96 12.10 -28.54
CA GLN A 325 -4.34 11.83 -29.93
C GLN A 325 -5.23 10.59 -30.11
N SER A 326 -5.39 9.74 -29.09
CA SER A 326 -6.12 8.47 -29.18
C SER A 326 -6.98 8.20 -27.95
N LEU A 327 -8.29 8.16 -28.14
CA LEU A 327 -9.27 7.89 -27.08
C LEU A 327 -9.32 6.41 -26.64
N THR A 328 -8.58 5.52 -27.30
CA THR A 328 -8.58 4.06 -27.02
C THR A 328 -7.25 3.57 -26.44
N ALA A 329 -6.17 4.33 -26.63
CA ALA A 329 -4.82 3.87 -26.30
C ALA A 329 -4.65 3.62 -24.79
N ARG A 330 -5.11 4.52 -23.91
CA ARG A 330 -4.98 4.32 -22.46
C ARG A 330 -5.63 3.01 -21.97
N GLN A 331 -6.84 2.69 -22.42
CA GLN A 331 -7.54 1.45 -22.02
C GLN A 331 -6.75 0.19 -22.43
N GLN A 332 -6.22 0.17 -23.64
CA GLN A 332 -5.42 -0.94 -24.15
C GLN A 332 -4.16 -1.11 -23.30
N PHE A 333 -3.45 -0.01 -23.03
CA PHE A 333 -2.25 -0.02 -22.20
C PHE A 333 -2.54 -0.47 -20.76
N THR A 334 -3.60 0.04 -20.13
CA THR A 334 -3.99 -0.33 -18.76
C THR A 334 -4.28 -1.82 -18.66
N SER A 335 -4.96 -2.39 -19.65
CA SER A 335 -5.28 -3.83 -19.68
C SER A 335 -4.03 -4.69 -19.80
N GLU A 336 -3.10 -4.31 -20.69
CA GLU A 336 -1.85 -5.02 -20.88
C GLU A 336 -0.92 -4.93 -19.67
N ILE A 337 -0.73 -3.74 -19.09
CA ILE A 337 0.15 -3.57 -17.95
C ILE A 337 -0.40 -4.28 -16.71
N ARG A 338 -1.72 -4.24 -16.49
CA ARG A 338 -2.37 -4.96 -15.39
C ARG A 338 -2.14 -6.46 -15.54
N ARG A 339 -2.26 -7.02 -16.76
CA ARG A 339 -1.96 -8.43 -17.03
C ARG A 339 -0.50 -8.78 -16.73
N SER A 340 0.45 -7.98 -17.22
CA SER A 340 1.88 -8.21 -17.00
C SER A 340 2.26 -8.10 -15.51
N LEU A 341 1.71 -7.12 -14.78
CA LEU A 341 1.92 -6.97 -13.34
C LEU A 341 1.27 -8.10 -12.54
N SER A 342 0.10 -8.59 -12.96
CA SER A 342 -0.54 -9.75 -12.33
C SER A 342 0.36 -10.98 -12.36
N VAL A 343 1.05 -11.20 -13.48
CA VAL A 343 2.03 -12.29 -13.62
C VAL A 343 3.26 -12.05 -12.76
N ALA A 344 3.79 -10.82 -12.72
CA ALA A 344 4.98 -10.48 -11.94
C ALA A 344 4.73 -10.57 -10.42
N ILE A 345 3.61 -10.06 -9.94
CA ILE A 345 3.25 -10.08 -8.52
C ILE A 345 2.92 -11.51 -8.08
N SER A 346 2.24 -12.29 -8.92
CA SER A 346 1.93 -13.70 -8.69
C SER A 346 1.27 -13.99 -7.33
N ASN A 347 0.46 -13.05 -6.84
CA ASN A 347 -0.33 -13.17 -5.62
C ASN A 347 -1.77 -12.71 -5.90
N PRO A 348 -2.77 -13.62 -5.92
CA PRO A 348 -4.14 -13.28 -6.30
C PRO A 348 -4.79 -12.20 -5.43
N ASP A 349 -4.60 -12.28 -4.11
CA ASP A 349 -5.21 -11.35 -3.15
C ASP A 349 -4.71 -9.92 -3.37
N VAL A 350 -3.41 -9.76 -3.62
CA VAL A 350 -2.81 -8.45 -3.91
C VAL A 350 -3.11 -8.00 -5.34
N THR A 351 -3.09 -8.92 -6.31
CA THR A 351 -3.35 -8.62 -7.73
C THR A 351 -4.77 -8.10 -7.94
N ALA A 352 -5.74 -8.58 -7.16
CA ALA A 352 -7.11 -8.09 -7.19
C ALA A 352 -7.22 -6.59 -6.82
N THR A 353 -6.29 -6.10 -5.99
CA THR A 353 -6.22 -4.70 -5.55
C THR A 353 -5.41 -3.78 -6.46
N LEU A 354 -4.86 -4.31 -7.57
CA LEU A 354 -4.13 -3.49 -8.54
C LEU A 354 -5.06 -2.44 -9.13
N ASP A 355 -4.76 -1.17 -8.82
CA ASP A 355 -5.58 -0.05 -9.26
C ASP A 355 -4.76 1.24 -9.37
N ASN A 356 -5.45 2.34 -9.69
CA ASN A 356 -4.87 3.68 -9.85
C ASN A 356 -3.77 3.70 -10.91
N PHE A 357 -4.01 2.98 -12.01
CA PHE A 357 -3.15 3.02 -13.18
C PHE A 357 -3.26 4.38 -13.83
N TRP A 358 -2.28 5.21 -13.53
CA TRP A 358 -2.19 6.54 -14.09
C TRP A 358 -1.04 6.61 -15.09
N MET A 359 -1.16 7.44 -16.13
CA MET A 359 -0.09 7.56 -17.13
C MET A 359 -0.07 9.00 -17.59
N GLU A 360 0.98 9.69 -17.17
CA GLU A 360 1.22 11.10 -17.45
C GLU A 360 2.70 11.25 -17.71
N LYS A 361 3.03 12.19 -18.62
CA LYS A 361 4.41 12.52 -18.93
C LYS A 361 5.22 11.25 -19.21
N ASP A 362 6.24 10.98 -18.43
CA ASP A 362 7.18 9.90 -18.61
C ASP A 362 7.01 8.74 -17.62
N TYR A 363 5.91 8.69 -16.86
CA TYR A 363 5.72 7.64 -15.86
C TYR A 363 4.31 7.06 -15.78
N ILE A 364 4.25 5.87 -15.17
CA ILE A 364 3.01 5.15 -14.87
C ILE A 364 3.03 4.78 -13.40
N PRO A 365 2.32 5.49 -12.51
CA PRO A 365 2.09 5.00 -11.17
C PRO A 365 0.93 4.01 -11.14
N PHE A 366 1.00 3.11 -10.16
CA PHE A 366 -0.09 2.20 -9.80
C PHE A 366 0.07 1.81 -8.34
N THR A 367 -1.02 1.36 -7.73
CA THR A 367 -1.03 0.93 -6.33
C THR A 367 -1.53 -0.49 -6.22
N PHE A 368 -0.99 -1.24 -5.27
CA PHE A 368 -1.58 -2.47 -4.77
C PHE A 368 -1.53 -2.50 -3.25
N SER A 369 -2.46 -3.24 -2.65
CA SER A 369 -2.60 -3.35 -1.22
C SER A 369 -2.82 -4.78 -0.77
N LYS A 370 -2.77 -4.98 0.55
CA LYS A 370 -3.18 -6.22 1.20
C LYS A 370 -4.10 -5.89 2.37
N PRO A 371 -5.01 -6.80 2.74
CA PRO A 371 -5.76 -6.66 3.99
C PRO A 371 -4.81 -6.45 5.19
N VAL A 372 -5.25 -5.66 6.18
CA VAL A 372 -4.45 -5.28 7.36
C VAL A 372 -3.82 -6.47 8.07
N ASP A 373 -4.53 -7.60 8.17
CA ASP A 373 -4.06 -8.80 8.89
C ASP A 373 -3.42 -9.86 7.99
N SER A 374 -3.21 -9.54 6.71
CA SER A 374 -2.57 -10.43 5.75
C SER A 374 -1.07 -10.60 6.04
N PRO A 375 -0.55 -11.84 6.07
CA PRO A 375 0.87 -12.11 6.29
C PRO A 375 1.74 -11.84 5.06
N VAL A 376 1.15 -11.45 3.92
CA VAL A 376 1.89 -11.21 2.66
C VAL A 376 2.86 -10.04 2.83
N SER A 377 4.15 -10.22 2.50
CA SER A 377 5.10 -9.11 2.45
C SER A 377 4.96 -8.36 1.13
N LEU A 378 4.52 -7.10 1.15
CA LEU A 378 4.43 -6.29 -0.07
C LEU A 378 5.82 -5.94 -0.62
N LEU A 379 6.85 -5.81 0.22
CA LEU A 379 8.22 -5.57 -0.21
C LEU A 379 8.76 -6.71 -1.08
N HIS A 380 8.48 -7.96 -0.71
CA HIS A 380 8.82 -9.11 -1.53
C HIS A 380 8.13 -9.06 -2.91
N LEU A 381 6.89 -8.56 -2.98
CA LEU A 381 6.18 -8.40 -4.26
C LEU A 381 6.77 -7.27 -5.11
N VAL A 382 7.26 -6.19 -4.49
CA VAL A 382 8.04 -5.16 -5.19
C VAL A 382 9.29 -5.76 -5.83
N ASP A 383 10.02 -6.60 -5.10
CA ASP A 383 11.22 -7.27 -5.63
C ASP A 383 10.88 -8.19 -6.81
N ASN A 384 9.77 -8.90 -6.77
CA ASN A 384 9.29 -9.69 -7.91
C ASN A 384 9.02 -8.82 -9.15
N VAL A 385 8.37 -7.66 -8.98
CA VAL A 385 8.12 -6.73 -10.10
C VAL A 385 9.43 -6.19 -10.66
N ARG A 386 10.38 -5.81 -9.79
CA ARG A 386 11.71 -5.33 -10.22
C ARG A 386 12.48 -6.41 -10.97
N ALA A 387 12.46 -7.66 -10.50
CA ALA A 387 13.09 -8.79 -11.17
C ALA A 387 12.45 -9.05 -12.54
N ALA A 388 11.13 -8.98 -12.65
CA ALA A 388 10.40 -9.15 -13.91
C ALA A 388 10.75 -8.06 -14.95
N ILE A 389 10.99 -6.83 -14.50
CA ILE A 389 11.43 -5.72 -15.36
C ILE A 389 12.88 -5.94 -15.81
N GLN A 390 13.78 -6.31 -14.88
CA GLN A 390 15.18 -6.61 -15.21
C GLN A 390 15.33 -7.78 -16.18
N ALA A 391 14.44 -8.77 -16.10
CA ALA A 391 14.39 -9.90 -17.01
C ALA A 391 13.69 -9.58 -18.35
N GLU A 392 13.25 -8.33 -18.57
CA GLU A 392 12.48 -7.91 -19.75
C GLU A 392 11.20 -8.72 -20.00
N VAL A 393 10.65 -9.31 -18.94
CA VAL A 393 9.39 -10.09 -18.96
C VAL A 393 8.20 -9.15 -18.88
N LEU A 394 8.33 -8.05 -18.12
CA LEU A 394 7.32 -7.01 -18.05
C LEU A 394 7.43 -6.10 -19.28
N ARG A 395 6.66 -6.45 -20.32
CA ARG A 395 6.55 -5.67 -21.56
C ARG A 395 5.20 -4.96 -21.58
N VAL A 396 5.24 -3.65 -21.79
CA VAL A 396 4.04 -2.85 -22.08
C VAL A 396 4.03 -2.57 -23.58
N ILE A 397 2.96 -2.97 -24.27
CA ILE A 397 2.77 -2.96 -25.73
C ILE A 397 3.69 -3.90 -26.51
N GLU A 398 3.12 -4.93 -27.12
CA GLU A 398 3.83 -5.85 -28.03
C GLU A 398 4.52 -5.12 -29.20
N ALA A 399 3.95 -4.01 -29.67
CA ALA A 399 4.43 -3.28 -30.85
C ALA A 399 5.62 -2.33 -30.58
N LYS A 400 5.74 -1.74 -29.38
CA LYS A 400 6.80 -0.75 -29.04
C LYS A 400 7.78 -1.24 -27.97
N LYS A 401 7.50 -2.35 -27.27
CA LYS A 401 8.35 -2.94 -26.20
C LYS A 401 8.85 -1.90 -25.20
N PHE A 402 7.94 -1.20 -24.53
CA PHE A 402 8.32 -0.30 -23.46
C PHE A 402 8.74 -1.12 -22.24
N VAL A 403 10.04 -1.17 -21.96
CA VAL A 403 10.59 -1.68 -20.70
C VAL A 403 10.98 -0.45 -19.87
N PRO A 404 10.42 -0.26 -18.66
CA PRO A 404 10.75 0.90 -17.83
C PRO A 404 12.20 0.78 -17.33
N PRO A 405 13.11 1.72 -17.67
CA PRO A 405 14.49 1.71 -17.18
C PRO A 405 14.60 1.96 -15.67
N LYS A 406 13.59 2.57 -15.06
CA LYS A 406 13.60 2.93 -13.64
C LYS A 406 12.25 2.64 -13.00
N VAL A 407 12.32 2.17 -11.75
CA VAL A 407 11.17 1.88 -10.90
C VAL A 407 11.39 2.57 -9.57
N GLU A 408 10.41 3.36 -9.15
CA GLU A 408 10.33 3.94 -7.82
C GLU A 408 9.16 3.30 -7.07
N TRP A 409 9.23 3.24 -5.75
CA TRP A 409 8.13 2.76 -4.93
C TRP A 409 8.09 3.49 -3.60
N PHE A 410 6.88 3.56 -3.04
CA PHE A 410 6.61 4.13 -1.72
C PHE A 410 5.64 3.22 -0.96
N GLY A 411 6.00 2.89 0.28
CA GLY A 411 5.17 2.09 1.17
C GLY A 411 4.38 2.96 2.14
N SER A 412 3.13 2.57 2.39
CA SER A 412 2.28 3.23 3.38
C SER A 412 1.38 2.23 4.12
N PHE A 413 0.73 2.75 5.17
CA PHE A 413 -0.17 1.99 6.02
C PHE A 413 -1.64 2.38 5.77
N HIS A 414 -2.02 2.76 4.55
CA HIS A 414 -3.32 3.37 4.24
C HIS A 414 -4.53 2.49 4.59
N GLU A 415 -4.48 1.17 4.42
CA GLU A 415 -5.56 0.27 4.89
C GLU A 415 -5.78 0.32 6.41
N LEU A 416 -4.73 0.68 7.17
CA LEU A 416 -4.79 0.82 8.63
C LEU A 416 -5.07 2.29 9.05
N CYS A 417 -4.50 3.24 8.31
CA CYS A 417 -4.53 4.68 8.58
C CYS A 417 -4.93 5.41 7.27
N PRO A 418 -6.21 5.38 6.88
CA PRO A 418 -6.64 6.01 5.64
C PRO A 418 -6.41 7.52 5.70
N LYS A 419 -5.97 8.08 4.58
CA LYS A 419 -5.74 9.52 4.40
C LYS A 419 -6.59 10.04 3.25
N ASP A 420 -7.14 11.24 3.42
CA ASP A 420 -7.90 11.89 2.36
C ASP A 420 -6.94 12.57 1.37
N CYS A 421 -7.27 12.57 0.07
CA CYS A 421 -6.46 13.27 -0.93
C CYS A 421 -6.29 14.76 -0.64
N SER A 422 -7.24 15.37 0.08
CA SER A 422 -7.15 16.76 0.53
C SER A 422 -5.97 17.06 1.47
N GLU A 423 -5.36 16.04 2.08
CA GLU A 423 -4.12 16.18 2.86
C GLU A 423 -2.88 16.42 1.96
N GLY A 424 -3.00 16.09 0.66
CA GLY A 424 -1.95 16.29 -0.34
C GLY A 424 -1.82 17.75 -0.77
N GLY A 425 -1.01 18.53 -0.06
CA GLY A 425 -0.77 19.95 -0.38
C GLY A 425 0.05 20.24 -1.65
N ASN A 426 0.77 19.25 -2.20
CA ASN A 426 1.53 19.38 -3.44
C ASN A 426 1.71 18.01 -4.12
N SER A 427 2.28 18.00 -5.34
CA SER A 427 2.50 16.77 -6.12
C SER A 427 3.27 15.69 -5.34
N SER A 428 4.31 16.06 -4.58
CA SER A 428 5.12 15.10 -3.82
C SER A 428 4.35 14.48 -2.65
N SER A 429 3.63 15.30 -1.87
CA SER A 429 2.83 14.76 -0.76
C SER A 429 1.59 14.01 -1.25
N CYS A 430 1.04 14.38 -2.40
CA CYS A 430 -0.06 13.66 -3.04
C CYS A 430 0.36 12.25 -3.49
N ASP A 431 1.55 12.12 -4.09
CA ASP A 431 2.13 10.84 -4.51
C ASP A 431 2.36 9.85 -3.34
N GLN A 432 2.30 10.32 -2.09
CA GLN A 432 2.41 9.47 -0.90
C GLN A 432 1.06 8.94 -0.41
N ILE A 433 -0.06 9.38 -1.01
CA ILE A 433 -1.41 8.96 -0.62
C ILE A 433 -1.92 7.95 -1.66
N PRO A 434 -2.04 6.65 -1.29
CA PRO A 434 -2.63 5.65 -2.16
C PRO A 434 -4.02 6.07 -2.68
N GLY A 435 -4.27 5.87 -3.98
CA GLY A 435 -5.54 6.26 -4.60
C GLY A 435 -5.67 7.73 -5.00
N CYS A 436 -4.66 8.56 -4.71
CA CYS A 436 -4.65 9.96 -5.10
C CYS A 436 -3.55 10.23 -6.13
N ASP A 437 -3.84 11.14 -7.04
CA ASP A 437 -2.89 11.65 -8.02
C ASP A 437 -2.99 13.17 -8.09
N TRP A 438 -1.89 13.79 -8.51
CA TRP A 438 -1.83 15.23 -8.66
C TRP A 438 -2.49 15.64 -9.99
N GLY A 439 -3.61 16.34 -9.92
CA GLY A 439 -4.37 16.74 -11.10
C GLY A 439 -3.72 17.88 -11.86
N ASP A 440 -2.76 17.58 -12.73
CA ASP A 440 -2.08 18.59 -13.56
C ASP A 440 -3.04 19.34 -14.50
N TYR A 441 -4.15 18.71 -14.88
CA TYR A 441 -5.19 19.29 -15.73
C TYR A 441 -6.35 19.93 -14.94
N ASP A 442 -6.33 19.85 -13.60
CA ASP A 442 -7.27 20.57 -12.75
C ASP A 442 -6.85 22.05 -12.63
N VAL A 443 -7.82 22.95 -12.46
CA VAL A 443 -7.58 24.40 -12.37
C VAL A 443 -8.25 24.96 -11.10
N PRO A 444 -7.48 25.31 -10.05
CA PRO A 444 -6.03 25.07 -9.90
C PRO A 444 -5.69 23.57 -9.77
N PRO A 445 -4.43 23.16 -10.00
CA PRO A 445 -3.99 21.80 -9.74
C PRO A 445 -4.21 21.42 -8.26
N ILE A 446 -4.76 20.23 -8.03
CA ILE A 446 -5.10 19.72 -6.69
C ILE A 446 -4.79 18.23 -6.60
N CYS A 447 -4.53 17.74 -5.39
CA CYS A 447 -4.49 16.32 -5.12
C CYS A 447 -5.92 15.76 -5.08
N SER A 448 -6.22 14.75 -5.90
CA SER A 448 -7.56 14.16 -5.98
C SER A 448 -7.49 12.69 -6.34
N ASN A 449 -8.53 11.94 -5.98
CA ASN A 449 -8.76 10.58 -6.49
C ASN A 449 -9.49 10.57 -7.85
N ASN A 450 -9.91 11.74 -8.34
CA ASN A 450 -10.65 11.88 -9.59
C ASN A 450 -10.17 13.07 -10.43
N SER A 451 -8.88 13.10 -10.74
CA SER A 451 -8.30 14.17 -11.56
C SER A 451 -8.72 14.08 -13.03
N TYR A 452 -8.63 15.21 -13.74
CA TYR A 452 -8.85 15.24 -15.19
C TYR A 452 -7.70 14.55 -15.93
N LEU A 453 -8.03 13.90 -17.05
CA LEU A 453 -7.05 13.31 -17.97
C LEU A 453 -6.86 14.20 -19.21
N VAL A 454 -5.79 13.94 -19.97
CA VAL A 454 -5.48 14.66 -21.22
C VAL A 454 -6.52 14.39 -22.32
N GLU A 455 -7.15 13.22 -22.31
CA GLU A 455 -8.11 12.81 -23.32
C GLU A 455 -9.39 13.63 -23.21
N ARG A 456 -9.66 14.41 -24.26
CA ARG A 456 -10.87 15.22 -24.34
C ARG A 456 -11.42 15.25 -25.74
N LYS A 457 -12.74 15.35 -25.84
CA LYS A 457 -13.46 15.53 -27.10
C LYS A 457 -14.41 16.71 -26.98
N ASN A 458 -14.28 17.66 -27.89
CA ASN A 458 -15.35 18.63 -28.12
C ASN A 458 -16.46 17.93 -28.92
N VAL A 459 -17.65 17.86 -28.33
CA VAL A 459 -18.83 17.25 -28.94
C VAL A 459 -19.75 18.37 -29.36
N THR A 460 -19.99 18.48 -30.66
CA THR A 460 -20.93 19.45 -31.24
C THR A 460 -22.18 18.74 -31.72
N VAL A 461 -23.33 19.24 -31.27
CA VAL A 461 -24.66 18.77 -31.67
C VAL A 461 -25.32 19.86 -32.49
N PHE A 462 -25.76 19.50 -33.70
CA PHE A 462 -26.34 20.44 -34.66
C PHE A 462 -27.87 20.39 -34.64
N PHE A 463 -28.50 21.57 -34.54
CA PHE A 463 -29.94 21.77 -34.47
C PHE A 463 -30.41 22.61 -35.66
N PRO A 464 -30.85 22.00 -36.77
CA PRO A 464 -31.07 22.69 -38.05
C PRO A 464 -32.17 23.75 -38.00
N CYS A 465 -33.15 23.56 -37.12
CA CYS A 465 -34.31 24.45 -36.96
C CYS A 465 -34.12 25.47 -35.84
N MET A 466 -33.00 25.42 -35.13
CA MET A 466 -32.65 26.39 -34.12
C MET A 466 -31.98 27.58 -34.80
N ASP A 467 -32.42 28.78 -34.49
CA ASP A 467 -31.70 30.01 -34.80
C ASP A 467 -31.36 30.71 -33.49
N LEU A 468 -30.13 30.53 -33.04
CA LEU A 468 -29.65 31.10 -31.79
C LEU A 468 -29.62 32.63 -31.82
N GLY A 469 -29.59 33.24 -33.01
CA GLY A 469 -29.61 34.70 -33.16
C GLY A 469 -30.97 35.34 -32.85
N SER A 470 -32.06 34.56 -32.83
CA SER A 470 -33.42 35.03 -32.59
C SER A 470 -33.99 34.65 -31.21
N LEU A 471 -33.24 33.91 -30.40
CA LEU A 471 -33.65 33.54 -29.04
C LEU A 471 -33.45 34.69 -28.05
N SER A 472 -34.38 34.82 -27.10
CA SER A 472 -34.14 35.66 -25.92
C SER A 472 -33.08 35.03 -25.00
N LEU A 473 -32.42 35.86 -24.19
CA LEU A 473 -31.43 35.38 -23.19
C LEU A 473 -32.00 34.28 -22.28
N LYS A 474 -33.25 34.47 -21.82
CA LYS A 474 -33.94 33.50 -20.96
C LYS A 474 -34.17 32.17 -21.67
N GLU A 475 -34.66 32.19 -22.91
CA GLU A 475 -34.87 30.97 -23.68
C GLU A 475 -33.55 30.24 -23.97
N ALA A 476 -32.48 30.99 -24.28
CA ALA A 476 -31.16 30.41 -24.48
C ALA A 476 -30.62 29.74 -23.20
N GLU A 477 -30.81 30.35 -22.03
CA GLU A 477 -30.42 29.73 -20.76
C GLU A 477 -31.23 28.45 -20.47
N GLU A 478 -32.56 28.48 -20.63
CA GLU A 478 -33.41 27.29 -20.45
C GLU A 478 -33.01 26.15 -21.40
N ILE A 479 -32.75 26.46 -22.67
CA ILE A 479 -32.28 25.47 -23.66
C ILE A 479 -30.92 24.89 -23.26
N ARG A 480 -29.99 25.72 -22.76
CA ARG A 480 -28.66 25.27 -22.32
C ARG A 480 -28.78 24.31 -21.13
N GLU A 481 -29.62 24.62 -20.16
CA GLU A 481 -29.87 23.78 -18.98
C GLU A 481 -30.53 22.46 -19.37
N ASN A 482 -31.56 22.50 -20.22
CA ASN A 482 -32.24 21.30 -20.72
C ASN A 482 -31.31 20.43 -21.57
N PHE A 483 -30.45 21.04 -22.38
CA PHE A 483 -29.41 20.32 -23.12
C PHE A 483 -28.41 19.64 -22.18
N GLN A 484 -27.90 20.36 -21.17
CA GLN A 484 -27.01 19.80 -20.16
C GLN A 484 -27.67 18.63 -19.41
N ALA A 485 -28.93 18.76 -19.01
CA ALA A 485 -29.68 17.70 -18.34
C ALA A 485 -29.86 16.48 -19.25
N SER A 486 -30.19 16.70 -20.53
CA SER A 486 -30.40 15.63 -21.52
C SER A 486 -29.11 14.88 -21.83
N ILE A 487 -27.97 15.57 -21.96
CA ILE A 487 -26.67 14.93 -22.14
C ILE A 487 -26.29 14.08 -20.91
N ARG A 488 -26.52 14.59 -19.70
CA ARG A 488 -26.29 13.83 -18.46
C ARG A 488 -27.21 12.61 -18.34
N ALA A 489 -28.46 12.72 -18.81
CA ALA A 489 -29.38 11.59 -18.84
C ALA A 489 -28.93 10.48 -19.81
N LEU A 490 -28.26 10.83 -20.92
CA LEU A 490 -27.65 9.86 -21.83
C LEU A 490 -26.41 9.17 -21.24
N LEU A 491 -25.72 9.82 -20.31
CA LEU A 491 -24.49 9.34 -19.69
C LEU A 491 -24.62 9.30 -18.15
N PRO A 492 -25.51 8.45 -17.60
CA PRO A 492 -25.81 8.46 -16.16
C PRO A 492 -24.62 8.02 -15.29
N ASN A 493 -23.66 7.29 -15.87
CA ASN A 493 -22.46 6.81 -15.18
C ASN A 493 -21.24 7.72 -15.37
N VAL A 494 -21.42 8.90 -15.98
CA VAL A 494 -20.34 9.86 -16.21
C VAL A 494 -20.60 11.08 -15.33
N SER A 495 -19.61 11.47 -14.54
CA SER A 495 -19.72 12.57 -13.60
C SER A 495 -19.95 13.92 -14.29
N SER A 496 -20.53 14.85 -13.55
CA SER A 496 -20.63 16.25 -13.99
C SER A 496 -19.27 16.92 -14.19
N LYS A 497 -18.20 16.37 -13.58
CA LYS A 497 -16.83 16.84 -13.79
C LYS A 497 -16.38 16.52 -15.21
N ALA A 498 -16.57 15.28 -15.68
CA ALA A 498 -16.22 14.86 -17.04
C ALA A 498 -17.01 15.56 -18.15
N ILE A 499 -18.23 16.06 -17.88
CA ILE A 499 -19.10 16.71 -18.87
C ILE A 499 -19.28 18.20 -18.53
N HIS A 500 -18.54 19.06 -19.20
CA HIS A 500 -18.47 20.49 -18.86
C HIS A 500 -18.37 21.41 -20.09
N SER A 501 -18.24 22.73 -19.83
CA SER A 501 -18.05 23.76 -20.86
C SER A 501 -19.12 23.78 -21.95
N PHE A 502 -20.38 23.67 -21.54
CA PHE A 502 -21.54 23.82 -22.42
C PHE A 502 -21.58 25.22 -23.03
N MET A 503 -21.56 25.31 -24.37
CA MET A 503 -21.53 26.57 -25.10
C MET A 503 -22.40 26.53 -26.36
N PHE A 504 -22.95 27.70 -26.69
CA PHE A 504 -23.64 27.94 -27.95
C PHE A 504 -22.64 28.26 -29.07
N ASN A 505 -22.71 27.49 -30.14
CA ASN A 505 -21.95 27.72 -31.36
C ASN A 505 -22.92 28.27 -32.43
N LEU A 506 -22.85 29.58 -32.64
CA LEU A 506 -23.73 30.28 -33.56
C LEU A 506 -23.59 29.76 -35.01
N PRO A 507 -24.69 29.70 -35.79
CA PRO A 507 -26.06 30.04 -35.39
C PRO A 507 -26.91 28.87 -34.89
N ARG A 508 -26.44 27.61 -35.01
CA ARG A 508 -27.34 26.43 -34.95
C ARG A 508 -26.80 25.21 -34.20
N SER A 509 -25.78 25.39 -33.36
CA SER A 509 -25.14 24.27 -32.67
C SER A 509 -24.96 24.54 -31.19
N LEU A 510 -25.00 23.47 -30.42
CA LEU A 510 -24.58 23.44 -29.03
C LEU A 510 -23.37 22.52 -28.93
N SER A 511 -22.41 22.86 -28.09
CA SER A 511 -21.26 22.00 -27.84
C SER A 511 -20.94 21.89 -26.36
N PHE A 512 -20.25 20.83 -26.01
CA PHE A 512 -19.72 20.60 -24.68
C PHE A 512 -18.40 19.83 -24.78
N ILE A 513 -17.63 19.85 -23.71
CA ILE A 513 -16.42 19.05 -23.61
C ILE A 513 -16.75 17.80 -22.80
N LEU A 514 -16.44 16.66 -23.40
CA LEU A 514 -16.32 15.39 -22.69
C LEU A 514 -14.83 15.15 -22.44
N GLN A 515 -14.42 15.21 -21.19
CA GLN A 515 -13.03 15.02 -20.76
C GLN A 515 -12.94 13.78 -19.88
N GLY A 516 -11.90 12.96 -20.10
CA GLY A 516 -11.63 11.82 -19.25
C GLY A 516 -11.34 12.24 -17.82
N THR A 517 -11.67 11.38 -16.87
CA THR A 517 -11.24 11.50 -15.47
C THR A 517 -10.77 10.13 -14.98
N MET A 518 -10.15 10.07 -13.79
CA MET A 518 -9.65 8.80 -13.24
C MET A 518 -10.77 7.85 -12.79
N GLN A 519 -11.96 8.36 -12.44
CA GLN A 519 -13.07 7.55 -11.93
C GLN A 519 -14.19 7.33 -12.95
N ASP A 520 -14.23 8.10 -14.05
CA ASP A 520 -15.29 8.00 -15.05
C ASP A 520 -15.00 6.96 -16.14
N PRO A 521 -16.04 6.41 -16.80
CA PRO A 521 -15.89 5.56 -17.97
C PRO A 521 -15.06 6.24 -19.07
N PRO A 522 -14.23 5.48 -19.81
CA PRO A 522 -13.35 6.06 -20.82
C PRO A 522 -14.11 6.83 -21.91
N VAL A 523 -13.51 7.93 -22.38
CA VAL A 523 -14.14 8.89 -23.29
C VAL A 523 -14.72 8.22 -24.54
N VAL A 524 -14.03 7.23 -25.11
CA VAL A 524 -14.50 6.52 -26.31
C VAL A 524 -15.81 5.76 -26.10
N GLU A 525 -16.00 5.15 -24.93
CA GLU A 525 -17.21 4.40 -24.60
C GLU A 525 -18.39 5.37 -24.45
N SER A 526 -18.18 6.44 -23.69
CA SER A 526 -19.13 7.54 -23.50
C SER A 526 -19.52 8.20 -24.83
N LEU A 527 -18.56 8.41 -25.75
CA LEU A 527 -18.84 8.91 -27.09
C LEU A 527 -19.70 7.95 -27.90
N GLY A 528 -19.46 6.64 -27.81
CA GLY A 528 -20.29 5.64 -28.50
C GLY A 528 -21.74 5.65 -28.02
N ILE A 529 -21.96 5.82 -26.71
CA ILE A 529 -23.30 5.96 -26.12
C ILE A 529 -23.95 7.26 -26.60
N LEU A 530 -23.22 8.38 -26.54
CA LEU A 530 -23.70 9.69 -27.01
C LEU A 530 -24.08 9.65 -28.49
N GLN A 531 -23.26 9.07 -29.37
CA GLN A 531 -23.54 8.98 -30.79
C GLN A 531 -24.85 8.25 -31.07
N ARG A 532 -25.09 7.13 -30.37
CA ARG A 532 -26.36 6.39 -30.48
C ARG A 532 -27.55 7.20 -29.96
N GLY A 533 -27.38 7.85 -28.80
CA GLY A 533 -28.43 8.67 -28.18
C GLY A 533 -28.80 9.90 -29.00
N LEU A 534 -27.81 10.54 -29.63
CA LEU A 534 -28.02 11.69 -30.51
C LEU A 534 -28.68 11.31 -31.84
N GLN A 535 -28.46 10.08 -32.32
CA GLN A 535 -29.11 9.56 -33.53
C GLN A 535 -30.57 9.12 -33.29
N SER A 536 -30.99 8.89 -32.04
CA SER A 536 -32.35 8.44 -31.68
C SER A 536 -33.32 9.60 -31.42
N ASN A 537 -33.54 10.48 -32.42
CA ASN A 537 -34.46 11.62 -32.33
C ASN A 537 -34.21 12.53 -31.11
N PHE A 538 -32.95 12.77 -30.76
CA PHE A 538 -32.58 13.67 -29.67
C PHE A 538 -33.13 15.07 -29.93
N ALA A 539 -33.82 15.66 -28.95
CA ALA A 539 -34.41 16.99 -29.07
C ALA A 539 -34.23 17.78 -27.78
N VAL A 540 -34.17 19.11 -27.91
CA VAL A 540 -34.08 20.06 -26.79
C VAL A 540 -34.89 21.32 -27.10
N GLY A 541 -35.27 22.06 -26.07
CA GLY A 541 -36.04 23.28 -26.21
C GLY A 541 -36.20 24.02 -24.88
N PRO A 542 -36.88 25.18 -24.87
CA PRO A 542 -37.19 25.91 -23.65
C PRO A 542 -38.19 25.13 -22.79
N ASN A 543 -38.41 25.55 -21.54
CA ASN A 543 -39.29 24.81 -20.63
C ASN A 543 -40.76 24.75 -21.10
N SER A 544 -41.17 25.72 -21.92
CA SER A 544 -42.49 25.75 -22.55
C SER A 544 -42.67 24.69 -23.66
N ASP A 545 -41.58 24.25 -24.29
CA ASP A 545 -41.56 23.23 -25.33
C ASP A 545 -40.20 22.49 -25.33
N PRO A 546 -40.00 21.51 -24.44
CA PRO A 546 -38.69 20.86 -24.24
C PRO A 546 -38.16 20.07 -25.44
N ASN A 547 -39.00 19.78 -26.44
CA ASN A 547 -38.64 19.01 -27.63
C ASN A 547 -38.67 19.85 -28.92
N LYS A 548 -38.69 21.19 -28.79
CA LYS A 548 -38.83 22.13 -29.91
C LYS A 548 -37.81 21.95 -31.02
N TYR A 549 -36.56 21.63 -30.68
CA TYR A 549 -35.45 21.52 -31.64
C TYR A 549 -34.86 20.12 -31.64
N THR A 550 -35.08 19.38 -32.74
CA THR A 550 -34.47 18.05 -32.94
C THR A 550 -33.06 18.16 -33.51
N ALA A 551 -32.13 17.40 -32.96
CA ALA A 551 -30.75 17.30 -33.45
C ALA A 551 -30.66 16.44 -34.72
N THR A 552 -29.68 16.74 -35.56
CA THR A 552 -29.27 15.90 -36.69
C THR A 552 -27.77 16.05 -36.93
N THR A 553 -27.20 15.22 -37.81
CA THR A 553 -25.84 15.41 -38.30
C THR A 553 -25.77 16.64 -39.22
N SER A 554 -24.62 17.31 -39.30
CA SER A 554 -24.41 18.48 -40.18
C SER A 554 -24.81 18.21 -41.64
N ASP A 555 -24.64 16.97 -42.10
CA ASP A 555 -24.94 16.51 -43.45
C ASP A 555 -26.24 15.68 -43.53
N GLY A 556 -26.99 15.60 -42.44
CA GLY A 556 -28.20 14.79 -42.28
C GLY A 556 -29.45 15.36 -42.94
N PHE A 557 -29.32 15.94 -44.14
CA PHE A 557 -30.41 16.62 -44.86
C PHE A 557 -31.60 15.68 -45.11
N THR A 558 -32.81 16.12 -44.78
CA THR A 558 -34.04 15.37 -45.12
C THR A 558 -34.47 15.54 -46.57
N MET A 559 -33.98 16.58 -47.23
CA MET A 559 -34.26 16.86 -48.62
C MET A 559 -32.96 17.23 -49.33
N VAL A 560 -32.77 16.71 -50.54
CA VAL A 560 -31.68 17.13 -51.42
C VAL A 560 -32.30 17.58 -52.73
N HIS A 561 -32.01 18.82 -53.13
CA HIS A 561 -32.38 19.36 -54.42
C HIS A 561 -31.30 19.04 -55.44
N VAL A 562 -31.69 18.35 -56.51
CA VAL A 562 -30.82 18.02 -57.63
C VAL A 562 -31.28 18.86 -58.81
N LYS A 563 -30.33 19.46 -59.53
CA LYS A 563 -30.61 20.26 -60.73
C LYS A 563 -29.71 19.83 -61.87
N PHE A 564 -30.29 19.16 -62.86
CA PHE A 564 -29.65 18.87 -64.14
C PHE A 564 -29.70 20.10 -65.05
N SER A 565 -28.56 20.44 -65.64
CA SER A 565 -28.40 21.61 -66.52
C SER A 565 -28.08 21.17 -67.94
N PHE A 566 -28.78 21.72 -68.93
CA PHE A 566 -28.63 21.36 -70.34
C PHE A 566 -28.14 22.53 -71.18
N LYS A 567 -27.13 22.31 -72.02
CA LYS A 567 -26.66 23.29 -73.00
C LYS A 567 -27.53 23.20 -74.26
N ASN A 568 -28.02 24.34 -74.74
CA ASN A 568 -28.83 24.47 -75.97
C ASN A 568 -30.16 23.69 -75.99
N ALA A 569 -30.73 23.37 -74.83
CA ALA A 569 -32.11 22.89 -74.74
C ALA A 569 -33.05 24.08 -74.50
N ASP A 570 -34.17 24.13 -75.23
CA ASP A 570 -35.30 25.00 -74.93
C ASP A 570 -36.47 24.12 -74.48
N LEU A 571 -36.37 23.66 -73.23
CA LEU A 571 -37.28 22.67 -72.66
C LEU A 571 -38.71 23.21 -72.52
N VAL A 572 -38.87 24.55 -72.45
CA VAL A 572 -40.19 25.20 -72.33
C VAL A 572 -40.94 25.18 -73.65
N ASN A 573 -40.26 25.40 -74.78
CA ASN A 573 -40.92 25.30 -76.09
C ASN A 573 -41.29 23.85 -76.46
N VAL A 574 -40.56 22.87 -75.96
CA VAL A 574 -40.91 21.44 -76.04
C VAL A 574 -42.19 21.15 -75.24
N LEU A 575 -42.27 21.61 -73.99
CA LEU A 575 -43.48 21.43 -73.16
C LEU A 575 -44.73 22.14 -73.71
N LYS A 576 -44.58 23.21 -74.51
CA LYS A 576 -45.73 23.88 -75.14
C LYS A 576 -46.35 23.08 -76.29
N LYS A 577 -45.59 22.21 -76.96
CA LYS A 577 -46.06 21.44 -78.11
C LYS A 577 -46.85 20.20 -77.71
N ASN A 578 -46.38 19.45 -76.71
CA ASN A 578 -47.04 18.26 -76.18
C ASN A 578 -46.91 18.21 -74.64
N PRO A 579 -47.66 19.05 -73.90
CA PRO A 579 -47.44 19.28 -72.47
C PRO A 579 -47.58 18.05 -71.58
N LEU A 580 -48.50 17.14 -71.91
CA LEU A 580 -48.76 15.96 -71.10
C LEU A 580 -47.70 14.87 -71.35
N THR A 581 -47.43 14.53 -72.62
CA THR A 581 -46.51 13.46 -73.00
C THR A 581 -45.06 13.81 -72.65
N ALA A 582 -44.60 15.02 -72.98
CA ALA A 582 -43.23 15.43 -72.69
C ALA A 582 -42.94 15.52 -71.19
N ARG A 583 -43.94 15.89 -70.38
CA ARG A 583 -43.82 15.90 -68.92
C ARG A 583 -43.72 14.49 -68.35
N GLN A 584 -44.57 13.57 -68.81
CA GLN A 584 -44.51 12.16 -68.40
C GLN A 584 -43.18 11.50 -68.78
N GLU A 585 -42.64 11.78 -69.97
CA GLU A 585 -41.33 11.27 -70.40
C GLU A 585 -40.19 11.77 -69.53
N VAL A 586 -40.19 13.06 -69.15
CA VAL A 586 -39.20 13.63 -68.26
C VAL A 586 -39.32 13.05 -66.85
N GLU A 587 -40.53 12.99 -66.30
CA GLU A 587 -40.77 12.40 -64.97
C GLU A 587 -40.30 10.94 -64.93
N GLN A 588 -40.68 10.14 -65.92
CA GLN A 588 -40.25 8.74 -66.04
C GLN A 588 -38.73 8.62 -66.21
N SER A 589 -38.11 9.50 -67.01
CA SER A 589 -36.66 9.50 -67.19
C SER A 589 -35.94 9.82 -65.89
N VAL A 590 -36.38 10.83 -65.14
CA VAL A 590 -35.78 11.19 -63.84
C VAL A 590 -35.89 10.03 -62.85
N HIS A 591 -37.05 9.40 -62.72
CA HIS A 591 -37.21 8.22 -61.86
C HIS A 591 -36.31 7.06 -62.30
N THR A 592 -36.20 6.81 -63.60
CA THR A 592 -35.35 5.73 -64.15
C THR A 592 -33.87 6.01 -63.91
N ILE A 593 -33.43 7.25 -64.07
CA ILE A 593 -32.04 7.67 -63.78
C ILE A 593 -31.72 7.48 -62.30
N VAL A 594 -32.62 7.93 -61.41
CA VAL A 594 -32.39 7.81 -59.96
C VAL A 594 -32.42 6.34 -59.52
N ASP A 595 -33.28 5.52 -60.12
CA ASP A 595 -33.30 4.07 -59.88
C ASP A 595 -31.99 3.42 -60.31
N MET A 596 -31.52 3.75 -61.52
CA MET A 596 -30.29 3.22 -62.11
C MET A 596 -29.03 3.63 -61.34
N VAL A 597 -28.90 4.90 -60.99
CA VAL A 597 -27.67 5.45 -60.41
C VAL A 597 -27.63 5.29 -58.89
N LEU A 598 -28.77 5.40 -58.21
CA LEU A 598 -28.84 5.38 -56.75
C LEU A 598 -29.45 4.09 -56.23
N ASN A 599 -30.76 3.89 -56.48
CA ASN A 599 -31.54 2.66 -56.33
C ASN A 599 -33.05 2.98 -56.38
N LYS A 600 -33.85 1.94 -56.57
CA LYS A 600 -35.31 1.98 -56.60
C LYS A 600 -35.96 2.61 -55.38
N THR A 601 -35.40 2.41 -54.19
CA THR A 601 -35.94 2.96 -52.94
C THR A 601 -35.83 4.49 -52.91
N ILE A 602 -34.75 5.04 -53.44
CA ILE A 602 -34.53 6.49 -53.57
C ILE A 602 -35.36 7.06 -54.72
N ALA A 603 -35.47 6.32 -55.84
CA ALA A 603 -36.28 6.72 -56.98
C ALA A 603 -37.75 6.96 -56.61
N ASN A 604 -38.31 6.14 -55.72
CA ASN A 604 -39.67 6.29 -55.21
C ASN A 604 -39.86 7.51 -54.29
N ARG A 605 -38.77 8.21 -53.92
CA ARG A 605 -38.78 9.41 -53.06
C ARG A 605 -38.44 10.68 -53.83
N VAL A 606 -38.35 10.60 -55.15
CA VAL A 606 -38.23 11.78 -56.01
C VAL A 606 -39.56 12.52 -56.04
N GLN A 607 -39.51 13.83 -55.84
CA GLN A 607 -40.65 14.74 -55.84
C GLN A 607 -40.29 16.07 -56.50
N ASP A 608 -41.27 16.94 -56.69
CA ASP A 608 -41.09 18.31 -57.18
C ASP A 608 -40.27 18.41 -58.48
N ILE A 609 -40.51 17.50 -59.43
CA ILE A 609 -39.88 17.57 -60.74
C ILE A 609 -40.38 18.84 -61.44
N ARG A 610 -39.46 19.79 -61.63
CA ARG A 610 -39.68 21.07 -62.29
C ARG A 610 -38.79 21.16 -63.51
N ILE A 611 -39.38 21.63 -64.58
CA ILE A 611 -38.71 21.83 -65.86
C ILE A 611 -38.72 23.32 -66.12
N ASP A 612 -37.52 23.89 -66.25
CA ASP A 612 -37.26 25.26 -66.63
C ASP A 612 -36.52 25.26 -67.99
N GLN A 613 -36.37 26.42 -68.64
CA GLN A 613 -35.84 26.54 -70.01
C GLN A 613 -34.60 25.68 -70.27
N ARG A 614 -33.67 25.61 -69.30
CA ARG A 614 -32.40 24.86 -69.41
C ARG A 614 -32.16 23.86 -68.29
N HIS A 615 -33.15 23.64 -67.42
CA HIS A 615 -32.94 22.90 -66.19
C HIS A 615 -34.05 21.91 -65.93
N ILE A 616 -33.69 20.75 -65.41
CA ILE A 616 -34.63 19.82 -64.77
C ILE A 616 -34.18 19.73 -63.32
N SER A 617 -35.01 20.23 -62.41
CA SER A 617 -34.75 20.13 -60.98
C SER A 617 -35.75 19.22 -60.31
N PHE A 618 -35.31 18.47 -59.32
CA PHE A 618 -36.16 17.59 -58.53
C PHE A 618 -35.63 17.52 -57.10
N ALA A 619 -36.49 17.16 -56.17
CA ALA A 619 -36.12 16.92 -54.79
C ALA A 619 -36.11 15.41 -54.53
N ILE A 620 -35.13 14.95 -53.77
CA ILE A 620 -35.14 13.61 -53.17
C ILE A 620 -35.38 13.81 -51.68
N THR A 621 -36.43 13.21 -51.14
CA THR A 621 -36.77 13.34 -49.71
C THR A 621 -36.48 12.06 -48.94
N LYS A 622 -36.29 12.18 -47.63
CA LYS A 622 -36.31 11.07 -46.69
C LYS A 622 -37.10 11.48 -45.44
N PRO A 623 -37.80 10.53 -44.80
CA PRO A 623 -38.44 10.84 -43.53
C PRO A 623 -37.37 11.21 -42.47
N PRO A 624 -37.72 12.07 -41.51
CA PRO A 624 -36.86 12.35 -40.35
C PRO A 624 -36.45 11.05 -39.65
N GLY A 625 -35.18 10.96 -39.22
CA GLY A 625 -34.63 9.75 -38.58
C GLY A 625 -34.21 8.62 -39.54
N SER A 626 -34.40 8.77 -40.85
CA SER A 626 -33.91 7.78 -41.83
C SER A 626 -32.37 7.77 -41.88
N PRO A 627 -31.71 6.59 -41.79
CA PRO A 627 -30.25 6.47 -41.78
C PRO A 627 -29.60 6.76 -43.14
N LEU A 628 -30.41 6.91 -44.19
CA LEU A 628 -29.98 7.21 -45.55
C LEU A 628 -29.25 8.58 -45.64
N ASP A 629 -28.01 8.61 -46.08
CA ASP A 629 -27.31 9.87 -46.42
C ASP A 629 -27.67 10.32 -47.84
N LEU A 630 -28.63 11.23 -47.96
CA LEU A 630 -29.06 11.71 -49.28
C LEU A 630 -27.99 12.48 -50.03
N MET A 631 -27.09 13.17 -49.32
CA MET A 631 -26.06 14.00 -49.95
C MET A 631 -24.98 13.12 -50.57
N ASP A 632 -24.50 12.11 -49.84
CA ASP A 632 -23.55 11.12 -50.36
C ASP A 632 -24.11 10.36 -51.57
N HIS A 633 -25.38 9.93 -51.49
CA HIS A 633 -26.03 9.28 -52.62
C HIS A 633 -26.17 10.23 -53.81
N ALA A 634 -26.67 11.46 -53.61
CA ALA A 634 -26.87 12.41 -54.70
C ALA A 634 -25.56 12.83 -55.40
N LYS A 635 -24.41 12.84 -54.71
CA LYS A 635 -23.08 13.06 -55.34
C LYS A 635 -22.73 12.03 -56.41
N ARG A 636 -23.29 10.82 -56.36
CA ARG A 636 -23.09 9.81 -57.42
C ARG A 636 -23.70 10.25 -58.75
N LEU A 637 -24.78 11.04 -58.72
CA LEU A 637 -25.34 11.64 -59.94
C LEU A 637 -24.36 12.62 -60.57
N GLU A 638 -23.53 13.32 -59.79
CA GLU A 638 -22.47 14.20 -60.30
C GLU A 638 -21.41 13.44 -61.07
N ALA A 639 -20.99 12.28 -60.57
CA ALA A 639 -20.04 11.41 -61.26
C ALA A 639 -20.60 10.90 -62.59
N GLU A 640 -21.86 10.44 -62.61
CA GLU A 640 -22.50 9.87 -63.80
C GLU A 640 -22.82 10.93 -64.88
N VAL A 641 -23.21 12.15 -64.50
CA VAL A 641 -23.31 13.28 -65.46
C VAL A 641 -21.94 13.60 -66.07
N GLY A 642 -20.87 13.54 -65.27
CA GLY A 642 -19.50 13.81 -65.74
C GLY A 642 -19.00 12.85 -66.82
N VAL A 643 -19.45 11.59 -66.81
CA VAL A 643 -19.11 10.57 -67.82
C VAL A 643 -20.14 10.46 -68.95
N GLY A 644 -21.23 11.23 -68.90
CA GLY A 644 -22.26 11.30 -69.94
C GLY A 644 -23.17 10.08 -70.04
N SER A 645 -23.27 9.27 -68.97
CA SER A 645 -24.09 8.04 -68.91
C SER A 645 -25.57 8.30 -68.66
N ILE A 646 -25.92 9.52 -68.24
CA ILE A 646 -27.28 9.93 -67.93
C ILE A 646 -27.97 10.50 -69.18
N HIS A 647 -29.15 9.96 -69.51
CA HIS A 647 -29.98 10.45 -70.61
C HIS A 647 -31.40 10.74 -70.13
N VAL A 648 -31.89 11.96 -70.38
CA VAL A 648 -33.29 12.31 -70.16
C VAL A 648 -34.03 12.27 -71.50
N THR A 649 -35.08 11.46 -71.59
CA THR A 649 -35.94 11.39 -72.78
C THR A 649 -36.90 12.56 -72.79
N ILE A 650 -36.92 13.32 -73.89
CA ILE A 650 -37.80 14.47 -74.08
C ILE A 650 -38.32 14.48 -75.53
N GLU A 651 -39.62 14.30 -75.72
CA GLU A 651 -40.27 14.09 -77.03
C GLU A 651 -39.63 12.95 -77.83
N GLY A 652 -39.33 11.83 -77.16
CA GLY A 652 -38.67 10.67 -77.77
C GLY A 652 -37.19 10.87 -78.12
N VAL A 653 -36.57 11.99 -77.73
CA VAL A 653 -35.13 12.25 -77.95
C VAL A 653 -34.37 12.23 -76.63
N ASN A 654 -33.30 11.43 -76.57
CA ASN A 654 -32.39 11.38 -75.43
C ASN A 654 -31.48 12.61 -75.39
N ARG A 655 -31.55 13.38 -74.30
CA ARG A 655 -30.70 14.55 -74.03
C ARG A 655 -29.75 14.25 -72.88
N VAL A 656 -28.48 14.59 -73.05
CA VAL A 656 -27.45 14.43 -72.00
C VAL A 656 -27.35 15.74 -71.20
N PRO A 657 -27.48 15.72 -69.86
CA PRO A 657 -27.22 16.87 -69.03
C PRO A 657 -25.73 17.24 -69.09
N THR A 658 -25.44 18.53 -69.17
CA THR A 658 -24.08 19.09 -69.24
C THR A 658 -23.52 19.47 -67.86
N GLY A 659 -24.31 19.34 -66.81
CA GLY A 659 -23.89 19.58 -65.44
C GLY A 659 -24.99 19.24 -64.45
N VAL A 660 -24.61 19.05 -63.19
CA VAL A 660 -25.53 18.85 -62.08
C VAL A 660 -25.07 19.64 -60.87
N SER A 661 -26.02 20.17 -60.11
CA SER A 661 -25.75 20.74 -58.80
C SER A 661 -26.66 20.10 -57.77
N VAL A 662 -26.07 19.75 -56.63
CA VAL A 662 -26.76 19.13 -55.50
C VAL A 662 -26.72 20.09 -54.30
N THR A 663 -27.89 20.44 -53.75
CA THR A 663 -27.98 21.28 -52.55
C THR A 663 -28.84 20.61 -51.47
N GLY A 664 -28.34 20.58 -50.24
CA GLY A 664 -29.02 19.97 -49.10
C GLY A 664 -29.99 20.93 -48.43
N SER A 665 -31.09 20.41 -47.91
CA SER A 665 -32.13 21.15 -47.21
C SER A 665 -32.71 20.34 -46.05
N ASN A 666 -33.04 21.04 -44.96
CA ASN A 666 -33.75 20.47 -43.80
C ASN A 666 -35.22 20.94 -43.76
N GLN A 667 -35.75 21.42 -44.89
CA GLN A 667 -37.05 22.10 -44.96
C GLN A 667 -38.24 21.21 -44.56
N ASP A 668 -38.12 19.88 -44.64
CA ASP A 668 -39.14 18.95 -44.15
C ASP A 668 -39.22 18.88 -42.62
N ILE A 669 -38.14 19.23 -41.90
CA ILE A 669 -38.10 19.31 -40.43
C ILE A 669 -38.28 20.76 -39.96
N CYS A 670 -37.75 21.72 -40.73
CA CYS A 670 -37.79 23.14 -40.42
C CYS A 670 -38.67 23.87 -41.46
N PRO A 671 -40.01 23.84 -41.32
CA PRO A 671 -40.89 24.50 -42.27
C PRO A 671 -40.65 26.02 -42.20
N ILE A 672 -39.95 26.54 -43.21
CA ILE A 672 -39.79 27.97 -43.41
C ILE A 672 -41.18 28.52 -43.74
N THR A 673 -41.75 29.33 -42.86
CA THR A 673 -42.98 30.07 -43.19
C THR A 673 -42.69 31.03 -44.36
N CYS A 674 -43.58 31.13 -45.34
CA CYS A 674 -43.39 31.92 -46.57
C CYS A 674 -42.98 33.39 -46.34
N SER A 675 -43.14 33.94 -45.13
CA SER A 675 -42.68 35.26 -44.70
C SER A 675 -41.15 35.41 -44.62
N GLU A 676 -40.39 34.32 -44.46
CA GLU A 676 -38.92 34.39 -44.28
C GLU A 676 -38.13 34.29 -45.60
N ARG A 677 -38.77 33.88 -46.70
CA ARG A 677 -38.12 33.84 -48.04
C ARG A 677 -37.70 35.20 -48.59
N TYR A 678 -38.16 36.30 -48.00
CA TYR A 678 -37.83 37.67 -48.42
C TYR A 678 -36.65 38.30 -47.65
N LYS A 679 -35.98 37.56 -46.76
CA LYS A 679 -34.83 38.04 -45.99
C LYS A 679 -33.51 37.27 -46.23
N MET A 680 -33.48 36.34 -47.18
CA MET A 680 -32.23 35.72 -47.67
C MET A 680 -31.81 36.30 -49.02
#